data_AF-C5M8Z9-F1
#
_entry.id   AF-C5M8Z9-F1
#
_cell.length_a   1.000
_cell.length_b   1.000
_cell.length_c   1.000
_cell.angle_alpha   90.00
_cell.angle_beta   90.00
_cell.angle_gamma   90.00
#
_symmetry.space_group_name_H-M   'P 1'
#
loop_
_entity.id
_entity.type
_entity.pdbx_description
1 polymer ?
#
loop_
_entity_poly.entity_id
_entity_poly.type
_entity_poly.pdbx_seq_one_letter_code
_entity_poly.pdbx_strand_id
1 'polypeptide(L)'
;MGLIRKAFKKLDLNHKSRDQQDSNNDTSQQNQSSDNSAQTADAGYNRPPAPPPASNNNERQQSQNSAPELAPRPNQSHPIDGDDILSTPIATGPPPQLFNKVRHNQLPIGCCCEEKDEPIHTNSFYNNLTIGDQMMPVWPLPYSMWYSVDPDQDHGFAFNHTDAAQRVFGPDPDAVPAQFYFNPPKIKSWVISGINNPKLTLSDHRLMSVTTRLEGGNGKITIPIVQGMGFITAIYENVNPVFASQVGVQEFNKVGNVVGNVQKYTAKLFNQVVWSIYSTVDLSLKDPNHVVGNAPGTIQFARGDSQHYDETAGAYAESAEVSASADGDKGQYKFTYNIKGNSKSGKTIVWALPHHQEVVINTQPTDLTLDSPTKGVMRSYVTNELLMQEQLPVDIMWEPWAVFSPKAKYSDDAKNLIRKVAEEEIKQDVVGMANIDSMYTAGKVLDKFAHIAYVTKFILNDDGLTNEIFPKVKQAVEIFAKNQQQFGLVYDCTWKDLISSADPAADFGNANYNDHHFHYGYHVHAIALLAKVDPNVLTDNDSLLGNYAKVLLRDTCSPQVDQWFPQFRSFDFFNGHSWAHGIFPSGDGKDNESSSEMYHFARAIKLFGNVCGDKSMEKRGELMLAIMKRSVNMYMLYSDDNKIQPPNFIGNKVSGILFENKIDYSTYFGKGTIGDEWIHGIHMLPITPVSSYFRSPQFVKEEWEQKLAAWIDQIPDGWKGILMLNKALFDPKSAWDWFARDDWNQAQIDNGMSRTWSLAFIAAIM
;
A
#
# COMPACT_ATOMS: atom_id res chain seq x y z
N MET A 1 -16.56 1.01 -13.15
CA MET A 1 -16.02 -0.17 -13.87
C MET A 1 -16.11 -0.14 -15.41
N GLY A 2 -16.96 0.70 -16.04
CA GLY A 2 -17.08 0.73 -17.51
C GLY A 2 -15.88 1.33 -18.28
N LEU A 3 -15.14 2.26 -17.66
CA LEU A 3 -13.97 2.90 -18.28
C LEU A 3 -12.69 2.05 -18.18
N ILE A 4 -12.52 1.27 -17.10
CA ILE A 4 -11.38 0.37 -16.88
C ILE A 4 -11.41 -0.82 -17.87
N ARG A 5 -12.59 -1.39 -18.16
CA ARG A 5 -12.72 -2.46 -19.17
C ARG A 5 -12.39 -2.03 -20.61
N LYS A 6 -12.48 -0.74 -20.94
CA LYS A 6 -12.13 -0.23 -22.28
C LYS A 6 -10.62 -0.03 -22.47
N ALA A 7 -9.87 0.23 -21.40
CA ALA A 7 -8.40 0.32 -21.46
C ALA A 7 -7.77 -1.06 -21.73
N PHE A 8 -8.24 -2.12 -21.07
CA PHE A 8 -7.67 -3.46 -21.21
C PHE A 8 -8.00 -4.18 -22.53
N LYS A 9 -9.05 -3.76 -23.25
CA LYS A 9 -9.37 -4.33 -24.59
C LYS A 9 -8.45 -3.83 -25.72
N LYS A 10 -7.60 -2.84 -25.45
CA LYS A 10 -6.63 -2.29 -26.43
C LYS A 10 -5.19 -2.79 -26.23
N LEU A 11 -4.94 -3.62 -25.22
CA LEU A 11 -3.63 -4.20 -24.89
C LEU A 11 -3.56 -5.71 -25.18
N ASP A 12 -4.32 -6.19 -26.17
CA ASP A 12 -4.19 -7.57 -26.66
C ASP A 12 -2.80 -7.76 -27.28
N LEU A 13 -1.88 -8.30 -26.47
CA LEU A 13 -0.53 -8.71 -26.84
C LEU A 13 -0.60 -9.92 -27.77
N ASN A 14 -1.05 -9.71 -29.00
CA ASN A 14 -0.95 -10.66 -30.09
C ASN A 14 -0.55 -9.93 -31.38
N HIS A 15 0.74 -9.65 -31.51
CA HIS A 15 1.32 -9.28 -32.79
C HIS A 15 1.30 -10.48 -33.74
N LYS A 16 0.27 -10.58 -34.58
CA LYS A 16 0.38 -11.27 -35.87
C LYS A 16 0.60 -10.22 -36.96
N SER A 17 1.70 -10.40 -37.69
CA SER A 17 2.08 -9.67 -38.89
C SER A 17 0.91 -9.57 -39.88
N ARG A 18 0.58 -8.35 -40.32
CA ARG A 18 -0.31 -8.11 -41.46
C ARG A 18 0.54 -8.09 -42.74
N ASP A 19 0.31 -9.06 -43.60
CA ASP A 19 0.45 -8.92 -45.05
C ASP A 19 -0.76 -9.58 -45.73
N GLN A 20 -1.15 -8.96 -46.85
CA GLN A 20 -2.14 -9.34 -47.87
C GLN A 20 -3.58 -8.81 -47.77
N GLN A 21 -3.83 -7.90 -48.72
CA GLN A 21 -5.11 -7.52 -49.32
C GLN A 21 -5.82 -8.75 -49.91
N ASP A 22 -7.15 -8.84 -49.79
CA ASP A 22 -8.04 -8.63 -50.94
C ASP A 22 -9.55 -8.75 -50.61
N SER A 23 -10.26 -7.75 -51.15
CA SER A 23 -11.60 -7.67 -51.77
C SER A 23 -12.80 -8.57 -51.39
N ASN A 24 -13.93 -7.85 -51.31
CA ASN A 24 -15.27 -8.14 -51.86
C ASN A 24 -16.43 -8.66 -50.99
N ASN A 25 -17.42 -7.75 -50.90
CA ASN A 25 -18.85 -7.87 -51.20
C ASN A 25 -19.88 -8.35 -50.14
N ASP A 26 -20.64 -7.35 -49.68
CA ASP A 26 -22.09 -7.15 -49.96
C ASP A 26 -23.10 -8.14 -49.36
N THR A 27 -23.93 -7.70 -48.40
CA THR A 27 -25.30 -7.19 -48.65
C THR A 27 -26.12 -6.94 -47.36
N SER A 28 -26.60 -5.69 -47.26
CA SER A 28 -27.92 -5.20 -46.81
C SER A 28 -28.76 -5.92 -45.72
N GLN A 29 -29.19 -5.14 -44.70
CA GLN A 29 -30.59 -4.64 -44.59
C GLN A 29 -30.80 -3.61 -43.46
N GLN A 30 -31.02 -2.36 -43.89
CA GLN A 30 -32.03 -1.34 -43.52
C GLN A 30 -32.42 -0.99 -42.06
N ASN A 31 -32.21 0.31 -41.80
CA ASN A 31 -33.11 1.33 -41.24
C ASN A 31 -33.47 1.31 -39.74
N GLN A 32 -33.02 2.34 -39.01
CA GLN A 32 -33.80 3.55 -38.75
C GLN A 32 -32.96 4.65 -38.08
N SER A 33 -33.10 5.87 -38.58
CA SER A 33 -32.49 7.11 -38.09
C SER A 33 -33.40 7.82 -37.09
N SER A 34 -32.87 8.29 -35.96
CA SER A 34 -33.22 9.60 -35.37
C SER A 34 -32.34 9.92 -34.15
N ASP A 35 -31.79 11.14 -34.16
CA ASP A 35 -31.43 12.02 -33.05
C ASP A 35 -30.71 11.45 -31.81
N ASN A 36 -29.38 11.65 -31.77
CA ASN A 36 -28.60 11.62 -30.54
C ASN A 36 -28.37 13.05 -30.04
N SER A 37 -29.24 13.51 -29.13
CA SER A 37 -28.89 14.53 -28.15
C SER A 37 -28.23 13.86 -26.95
N ALA A 38 -27.12 14.45 -26.50
CA ALA A 38 -26.34 13.97 -25.37
C ALA A 38 -27.17 13.96 -24.08
N GLN A 39 -27.34 12.78 -23.47
CA GLN A 39 -27.73 12.63 -22.08
C GLN A 39 -26.63 11.86 -21.33
N THR A 40 -26.03 12.57 -20.39
CA THR A 40 -25.19 12.10 -19.30
C THR A 40 -25.91 11.01 -18.51
N ALA A 41 -25.35 9.79 -18.49
CA ALA A 41 -25.84 8.72 -17.64
C ALA A 41 -25.30 8.90 -16.21
N ASP A 42 -26.11 9.59 -15.41
CA ASP A 42 -26.18 9.42 -13.97
C ASP A 42 -26.76 8.02 -13.69
N ALA A 43 -25.98 7.13 -13.08
CA ALA A 43 -26.43 5.82 -12.63
C ALA A 43 -26.02 5.65 -11.17
N GLY A 44 -26.91 6.09 -10.29
CA GLY A 44 -26.81 5.98 -8.85
C GLY A 44 -26.57 4.55 -8.38
N TYR A 45 -25.66 4.42 -7.42
CA TYR A 45 -25.44 3.22 -6.63
C TYR A 45 -26.60 3.02 -5.65
N ASN A 46 -27.68 2.38 -6.09
CA ASN A 46 -28.68 1.81 -5.19
C ASN A 46 -28.35 0.34 -4.93
N ARG A 47 -27.68 0.05 -3.81
CA ARG A 47 -27.68 -1.30 -3.21
C ARG A 47 -28.66 -1.30 -2.05
N PRO A 48 -29.58 -2.28 -1.95
CA PRO A 48 -30.46 -2.39 -0.81
C PRO A 48 -29.65 -2.65 0.47
N PRO A 49 -30.09 -2.16 1.65
CA PRO A 49 -29.44 -2.44 2.92
C PRO A 49 -29.39 -3.96 3.15
N ALA A 50 -28.23 -4.46 3.60
CA ALA A 50 -28.08 -5.84 4.01
C ALA A 50 -29.09 -6.14 5.15
N PRO A 51 -29.85 -7.25 5.09
CA PRO A 51 -30.72 -7.63 6.19
C PRO A 51 -29.89 -7.92 7.45
N PRO A 52 -30.42 -7.63 8.66
CA PRO A 52 -29.76 -8.03 9.90
C PRO A 52 -29.61 -9.56 9.95
N PRO A 53 -28.48 -10.09 10.47
CA PRO A 53 -28.30 -11.53 10.58
C PRO A 53 -29.37 -12.16 11.48
N ALA A 54 -29.86 -13.33 11.10
CA ALA A 54 -30.84 -14.07 11.88
C ALA A 54 -30.25 -14.51 13.22
N SER A 55 -31.02 -14.35 14.30
CA SER A 55 -30.68 -14.87 15.63
C SER A 55 -30.72 -16.40 15.62
N ASN A 56 -29.59 -17.04 15.31
CA ASN A 56 -29.45 -18.48 15.53
C ASN A 56 -29.22 -18.73 17.03
N ASN A 57 -30.31 -19.03 17.73
CA ASN A 57 -30.27 -19.74 19.01
C ASN A 57 -29.80 -21.18 18.76
N ASN A 58 -28.49 -21.36 18.60
CA ASN A 58 -27.84 -22.63 18.82
C ASN A 58 -26.74 -22.37 19.85
N GLU A 59 -26.88 -23.00 21.01
CA GLU A 59 -25.86 -23.10 22.04
C GLU A 59 -24.61 -23.78 21.44
N ARG A 60 -23.80 -23.02 20.71
CA ARG A 60 -22.41 -23.38 20.44
C ARG A 60 -21.63 -22.96 21.67
N GLN A 61 -21.11 -23.97 22.35
CA GLN A 61 -20.14 -23.82 23.42
C GLN A 61 -19.15 -22.72 23.07
N GLN A 62 -19.06 -21.69 23.92
CA GLN A 62 -18.00 -20.71 23.89
C GLN A 62 -16.67 -21.45 24.04
N SER A 63 -16.06 -21.82 22.91
CA SER A 63 -14.62 -22.00 22.90
C SER A 63 -14.04 -20.63 23.19
N GLN A 64 -13.56 -20.44 24.42
CA GLN A 64 -12.65 -19.36 24.74
C GLN A 64 -11.50 -19.46 23.73
N ASN A 65 -11.54 -18.64 22.69
CA ASN A 65 -10.39 -18.41 21.84
C ASN A 65 -9.42 -17.61 22.70
N SER A 66 -8.62 -18.34 23.45
CA SER A 66 -7.37 -17.85 24.02
C SER A 66 -6.64 -17.10 22.92
N ALA A 67 -6.38 -15.81 23.14
CA ALA A 67 -5.52 -15.05 22.26
C ALA A 67 -4.21 -15.84 22.00
N PRO A 68 -3.69 -15.85 20.77
CA PRO A 68 -2.48 -16.61 20.47
C PRO A 68 -1.35 -16.20 21.43
N GLU A 69 -0.72 -17.20 22.02
CA GLU A 69 0.50 -17.03 22.81
C GLU A 69 1.58 -16.54 21.84
N LEU A 70 1.94 -15.25 21.95
CA LEU A 70 2.99 -14.63 21.14
C LEU A 70 4.32 -15.35 21.37
N ALA A 71 5.16 -15.43 20.35
CA ALA A 71 6.55 -15.85 20.48
C ALA A 71 7.24 -15.11 21.66
N PRO A 72 8.17 -15.75 22.39
CA PRO A 72 8.85 -15.13 23.52
C PRO A 72 9.45 -13.79 23.10
N ARG A 73 9.06 -12.74 23.82
CA ARG A 73 9.48 -11.36 23.55
C ARG A 73 11.00 -11.26 23.53
N PRO A 74 11.58 -10.40 22.66
CA PRO A 74 12.94 -9.94 22.88
C PRO A 74 13.02 -9.35 24.31
N ASN A 75 14.08 -9.68 25.05
CA ASN A 75 14.39 -9.02 26.33
C ASN A 75 14.26 -7.50 26.17
N GLN A 76 13.79 -6.78 27.20
CA GLN A 76 13.71 -5.31 27.24
C GLN A 76 14.92 -4.70 26.54
N SER A 77 14.73 -4.26 25.29
CA SER A 77 15.78 -3.64 24.51
C SER A 77 15.76 -2.15 24.80
N HIS A 78 16.93 -1.60 25.09
CA HIS A 78 17.09 -0.17 25.24
C HIS A 78 16.94 0.52 23.88
N PRO A 79 16.48 1.79 23.83
CA PRO A 79 16.57 2.62 22.64
C PRO A 79 17.97 2.58 22.03
N ILE A 80 18.08 2.51 20.70
CA ILE A 80 19.39 2.53 20.03
C ILE A 80 19.90 3.97 19.98
N ASP A 81 21.20 4.16 20.21
CA ASP A 81 21.90 5.43 19.96
C ASP A 81 22.36 5.46 18.50
N GLY A 82 21.39 5.46 17.58
CA GLY A 82 21.61 5.41 16.14
C GLY A 82 21.33 6.74 15.44
N ASP A 83 21.94 6.94 14.28
CA ASP A 83 21.75 8.15 13.47
C ASP A 83 20.28 8.28 13.02
N ASP A 84 19.77 9.52 12.98
CA ASP A 84 18.46 9.81 12.38
C ASP A 84 18.54 9.59 10.86
N ILE A 85 17.75 8.62 10.37
CA ILE A 85 17.75 8.25 8.97
C ILE A 85 16.70 9.00 8.15
N LEU A 86 15.87 9.83 8.78
CA LEU A 86 14.87 10.69 8.15
C LEU A 86 15.29 12.18 8.14
N SER A 87 16.33 12.57 8.89
CA SER A 87 16.81 13.95 8.95
C SER A 87 17.45 14.45 7.66
N THR A 88 18.03 13.54 6.86
CA THR A 88 18.78 13.89 5.64
C THR A 88 17.89 13.79 4.40
N PRO A 89 17.60 14.90 3.70
CA PRO A 89 16.81 14.88 2.47
C PRO A 89 17.57 14.20 1.32
N ILE A 90 16.84 13.60 0.38
CA ILE A 90 17.41 12.95 -0.81
C ILE A 90 18.06 13.98 -1.74
N ALA A 91 17.38 15.09 -1.95
CA ALA A 91 17.90 16.32 -2.54
C ALA A 91 16.98 17.47 -2.14
N THR A 92 17.48 18.70 -2.26
CA THR A 92 16.72 19.93 -1.98
C THR A 92 16.51 20.72 -3.26
N GLY A 93 15.42 21.51 -3.32
CA GLY A 93 15.16 22.42 -4.43
C GLY A 93 14.12 21.90 -5.42
N PRO A 94 13.82 22.67 -6.48
CA PRO A 94 12.75 22.35 -7.42
C PRO A 94 13.01 21.04 -8.19
N PRO A 95 11.97 20.41 -8.74
CA PRO A 95 12.13 19.36 -9.74
C PRO A 95 12.98 19.89 -10.92
N PRO A 96 13.78 19.04 -11.59
CA PRO A 96 14.55 19.44 -12.75
C PRO A 96 13.70 20.14 -13.82
N GLN A 97 14.23 21.21 -14.43
CA GLN A 97 13.53 22.02 -15.45
C GLN A 97 13.13 21.23 -16.70
N LEU A 98 13.69 20.03 -16.87
CA LEU A 98 13.34 19.08 -17.93
C LEU A 98 11.89 18.60 -17.84
N PHE A 99 11.30 18.58 -16.64
CA PHE A 99 9.90 18.20 -16.45
C PHE A 99 9.02 19.43 -16.57
N ASN A 100 8.19 19.46 -17.61
CA ASN A 100 7.23 20.54 -17.78
C ASN A 100 6.30 20.60 -16.56
N LYS A 101 6.07 21.80 -16.05
CA LYS A 101 5.10 22.03 -14.98
C LYS A 101 3.69 22.02 -15.56
N VAL A 102 2.79 21.25 -14.94
CA VAL A 102 1.38 21.16 -15.34
C VAL A 102 0.47 21.38 -14.14
N ARG A 103 -0.81 21.61 -14.41
CA ARG A 103 -1.86 21.55 -13.39
C ARG A 103 -2.71 20.31 -13.64
N HIS A 104 -2.84 19.45 -12.64
CA HIS A 104 -3.68 18.26 -12.71
C HIS A 104 -5.13 18.59 -13.07
N ASN A 105 -5.75 17.77 -13.91
CA ASN A 105 -7.15 17.94 -14.32
C ASN A 105 -8.13 17.65 -13.18
N GLN A 106 -7.77 16.72 -12.30
CA GLN A 106 -8.51 16.42 -11.07
C GLN A 106 -7.88 17.20 -9.91
N LEU A 107 -8.54 18.26 -9.48
CA LEU A 107 -8.11 19.09 -8.35
C LEU A 107 -8.55 18.46 -7.02
N PRO A 108 -7.79 18.65 -5.92
CA PRO A 108 -8.23 18.27 -4.58
C PRO A 108 -9.44 19.10 -4.16
N ILE A 109 -10.44 18.43 -3.58
CA ILE A 109 -11.69 19.03 -3.13
C ILE A 109 -11.58 19.37 -1.64
N GLY A 110 -12.07 20.55 -1.26
CA GLY A 110 -12.04 21.00 0.13
C GLY A 110 -10.65 21.38 0.66
N CYS A 111 -9.63 21.47 -0.21
CA CYS A 111 -8.25 21.75 0.16
C CYS A 111 -7.73 23.02 -0.56
N CYS A 112 -6.69 23.63 0.00
CA CYS A 112 -5.87 24.61 -0.73
C CYS A 112 -4.81 23.86 -1.56
N CYS A 113 -4.59 24.27 -2.81
CA CYS A 113 -3.67 23.59 -3.74
C CYS A 113 -2.98 24.56 -4.71
N GLU A 114 -2.73 25.79 -4.27
CA GLU A 114 -1.93 26.75 -5.02
C GLU A 114 -0.44 26.36 -4.95
N GLU A 115 0.39 26.85 -5.87
CA GLU A 115 1.82 26.47 -5.95
C GLU A 115 2.60 26.77 -4.64
N LYS A 116 2.13 27.75 -3.86
CA LYS A 116 2.70 28.13 -2.55
C LYS A 116 2.33 27.19 -1.40
N ASP A 117 1.27 26.40 -1.54
CA ASP A 117 0.75 25.54 -0.46
C ASP A 117 1.58 24.26 -0.33
N GLU A 118 1.55 23.56 0.79
CA GLU A 118 2.32 22.30 0.94
C GLU A 118 1.75 21.16 0.06
N PRO A 119 2.57 20.16 -0.32
CA PRO A 119 2.10 18.96 -1.02
C PRO A 119 0.97 18.23 -0.31
N ILE A 120 0.01 17.71 -1.09
CA ILE A 120 -1.07 16.85 -0.59
C ILE A 120 -0.75 15.40 -0.96
N HIS A 121 -0.79 14.50 0.03
CA HIS A 121 -0.59 13.08 -0.22
C HIS A 121 -1.71 12.48 -1.08
N THR A 122 -1.31 11.64 -2.05
CA THR A 122 -2.20 10.96 -3.01
C THR A 122 -2.47 9.51 -2.65
N ASN A 123 -1.51 8.82 -2.04
CA ASN A 123 -1.62 7.39 -1.67
C ASN A 123 -1.79 7.21 -0.15
N SER A 124 -2.30 8.23 0.54
CA SER A 124 -2.59 8.20 1.99
C SER A 124 -4.00 7.69 2.30
N PHE A 125 -4.17 7.20 3.53
CA PHE A 125 -5.44 6.66 4.06
C PHE A 125 -6.61 7.66 4.03
N TYR A 126 -6.34 8.97 3.97
CA TYR A 126 -7.39 10.01 3.97
C TYR A 126 -7.75 10.55 2.58
N ASN A 127 -7.04 10.14 1.53
CA ASN A 127 -7.13 10.77 0.22
C ASN A 127 -8.54 10.74 -0.40
N ASN A 128 -9.38 9.75 -0.06
CA ASN A 128 -10.79 9.69 -0.43
C ASN A 128 -11.59 10.96 -0.06
N LEU A 129 -11.22 11.67 1.01
CA LEU A 129 -11.87 12.91 1.44
C LEU A 129 -11.47 14.14 0.60
N THR A 130 -10.48 13.99 -0.29
CA THR A 130 -9.95 15.06 -1.14
C THR A 130 -10.36 14.91 -2.60
N ILE A 131 -11.16 13.90 -2.95
CA ILE A 131 -11.50 13.56 -4.35
C ILE A 131 -12.97 13.15 -4.49
N GLY A 132 -13.46 13.09 -5.73
CA GLY A 132 -14.83 12.64 -6.04
C GLY A 132 -15.90 13.56 -5.47
N ASP A 133 -16.78 13.01 -4.65
CA ASP A 133 -17.81 13.74 -3.88
C ASP A 133 -17.45 13.87 -2.39
N GLN A 134 -16.23 13.43 -2.00
CA GLN A 134 -15.75 13.31 -0.63
C GLN A 134 -16.53 12.31 0.26
N MET A 135 -17.48 11.55 -0.29
CA MET A 135 -18.37 10.66 0.48
C MET A 135 -17.84 9.24 0.64
N MET A 136 -16.69 8.92 0.03
CA MET A 136 -16.05 7.62 0.21
C MET A 136 -15.36 7.52 1.58
N PRO A 137 -15.38 6.34 2.23
CA PRO A 137 -14.81 6.17 3.55
C PRO A 137 -13.28 6.19 3.59
N VAL A 138 -12.76 6.44 4.80
CA VAL A 138 -11.34 6.40 5.16
C VAL A 138 -11.15 5.55 6.41
N TRP A 139 -9.97 4.94 6.57
CA TRP A 139 -9.66 4.02 7.67
C TRP A 139 -8.40 4.44 8.42
N PRO A 140 -8.48 5.43 9.34
CA PRO A 140 -7.40 5.69 10.29
C PRO A 140 -7.13 4.50 11.22
N LEU A 141 -8.10 3.58 11.32
CA LEU A 141 -8.11 2.40 12.19
C LEU A 141 -8.13 2.71 13.70
N PRO A 142 -8.93 1.98 14.49
CA PRO A 142 -9.83 0.87 14.11
C PRO A 142 -11.18 1.35 13.55
N TYR A 143 -11.35 2.65 13.34
CA TYR A 143 -12.59 3.24 12.85
C TYR A 143 -12.60 3.40 11.33
N SER A 144 -13.80 3.38 10.77
CA SER A 144 -14.10 3.85 9.40
C SER A 144 -14.90 5.14 9.50
N MET A 145 -14.56 6.16 8.70
CA MET A 145 -15.19 7.49 8.75
C MET A 145 -15.43 8.04 7.35
N TRP A 146 -16.49 8.83 7.15
CA TRP A 146 -16.82 9.41 5.84
C TRP A 146 -17.70 10.65 5.95
N TYR A 147 -17.67 11.47 4.90
CA TYR A 147 -18.61 12.57 4.76
C TYR A 147 -19.99 12.05 4.37
N SER A 148 -21.01 12.46 5.13
CA SER A 148 -22.39 11.99 4.97
C SER A 148 -23.28 13.16 4.62
N VAL A 149 -23.86 13.13 3.42
CA VAL A 149 -24.91 14.04 2.92
C VAL A 149 -26.02 13.27 2.23
N ASP A 150 -26.28 12.05 2.71
CA ASP A 150 -27.36 11.22 2.18
C ASP A 150 -28.72 11.92 2.38
N PRO A 151 -29.62 11.93 1.37
CA PRO A 151 -30.92 12.57 1.48
C PRO A 151 -31.73 12.07 2.68
N ASP A 152 -32.50 12.97 3.29
CA ASP A 152 -33.39 12.68 4.43
C ASP A 152 -32.67 12.14 5.68
N GLN A 153 -31.36 12.37 5.79
CA GLN A 153 -30.53 11.97 6.92
C GLN A 153 -29.69 13.14 7.43
N ASP A 154 -29.18 13.06 8.67
CA ASP A 154 -28.29 14.09 9.19
C ASP A 154 -27.03 14.23 8.35
N HIS A 155 -26.78 15.46 7.90
CA HIS A 155 -25.56 15.82 7.21
C HIS A 155 -24.43 16.03 8.22
N GLY A 156 -23.24 15.54 7.90
CA GLY A 156 -22.10 15.64 8.80
C GLY A 156 -21.01 14.62 8.51
N PHE A 157 -20.28 14.23 9.55
CA PHE A 157 -19.19 13.26 9.45
C PHE A 157 -19.56 11.97 10.16
N ALA A 158 -19.82 10.94 9.38
CA ALA A 158 -20.25 9.63 9.86
C ALA A 158 -19.06 8.76 10.23
N PHE A 159 -19.26 7.87 11.19
CA PHE A 159 -18.25 6.88 11.54
C PHE A 159 -18.83 5.59 12.11
N ASN A 160 -18.01 4.54 12.04
CA ASN A 160 -18.32 3.20 12.53
C ASN A 160 -17.07 2.44 13.01
N HIS A 161 -17.31 1.36 13.72
CA HIS A 161 -16.38 0.24 13.88
C HIS A 161 -17.08 -1.05 13.44
N THR A 162 -16.36 -1.93 12.75
CA THR A 162 -16.90 -3.21 12.26
C THR A 162 -16.16 -4.36 12.91
N ASP A 163 -16.90 -5.22 13.59
CA ASP A 163 -16.35 -6.42 14.24
C ASP A 163 -16.14 -7.53 13.18
N ALA A 164 -15.20 -8.46 13.42
CA ALA A 164 -14.89 -9.54 12.48
C ALA A 164 -16.11 -10.43 12.16
N ALA A 165 -17.05 -10.56 13.09
CA ALA A 165 -18.31 -11.29 12.91
C ALA A 165 -19.26 -10.67 11.88
N GLN A 166 -19.04 -9.41 11.48
CA GLN A 166 -19.83 -8.70 10.48
C GLN A 166 -19.24 -8.80 9.07
N ARG A 167 -18.07 -9.43 8.89
CA ARG A 167 -17.44 -9.61 7.58
C ARG A 167 -18.36 -10.40 6.65
N VAL A 168 -18.40 -9.99 5.39
CA VAL A 168 -19.16 -10.66 4.35
C VAL A 168 -18.18 -11.36 3.41
N PHE A 169 -18.31 -12.68 3.30
CA PHE A 169 -17.52 -13.53 2.42
C PHE A 169 -18.25 -13.78 1.10
N GLY A 170 -17.51 -13.96 0.01
CA GLY A 170 -18.12 -14.29 -1.28
C GLY A 170 -17.13 -14.81 -2.32
N PRO A 171 -17.64 -15.15 -3.53
CA PRO A 171 -19.05 -15.07 -3.92
C PRO A 171 -19.93 -16.14 -3.25
N ASP A 172 -19.35 -17.27 -2.88
CA ASP A 172 -19.96 -18.28 -2.03
C ASP A 172 -19.50 -18.05 -0.58
N PRO A 173 -20.40 -17.70 0.36
CA PRO A 173 -20.03 -17.42 1.75
C PRO A 173 -19.51 -18.64 2.51
N ASP A 174 -19.83 -19.87 2.04
CA ASP A 174 -19.44 -21.12 2.70
C ASP A 174 -18.17 -21.75 2.08
N ALA A 175 -17.61 -21.13 1.02
CA ALA A 175 -16.40 -21.63 0.37
C ALA A 175 -15.18 -21.60 1.30
N VAL A 176 -14.37 -22.67 1.22
CA VAL A 176 -13.09 -22.79 1.93
C VAL A 176 -12.02 -23.23 0.92
N PRO A 177 -11.14 -22.33 0.46
CA PRO A 177 -11.07 -20.92 0.83
C PRO A 177 -12.15 -20.04 0.15
N ALA A 178 -12.58 -18.97 0.82
CA ALA A 178 -13.41 -17.93 0.24
C ALA A 178 -12.59 -17.05 -0.71
N GLN A 179 -13.20 -16.53 -1.80
CA GLN A 179 -12.46 -15.70 -2.75
C GLN A 179 -12.19 -14.30 -2.20
N PHE A 180 -13.20 -13.66 -1.62
CA PHE A 180 -13.05 -12.34 -1.03
C PHE A 180 -13.81 -12.23 0.27
N TYR A 181 -13.41 -11.26 1.08
CA TYR A 181 -14.26 -10.74 2.14
C TYR A 181 -14.12 -9.23 2.26
N PHE A 182 -15.20 -8.57 2.66
CA PHE A 182 -15.20 -7.13 2.95
C PHE A 182 -15.96 -6.83 4.24
N ASN A 183 -15.75 -5.63 4.76
CA ASN A 183 -16.43 -5.13 5.95
C ASN A 183 -17.58 -4.22 5.49
N PRO A 184 -18.83 -4.45 5.94
CA PRO A 184 -19.99 -3.68 5.48
C PRO A 184 -19.79 -2.17 5.66
N PRO A 185 -19.72 -1.40 4.56
CA PRO A 185 -19.58 0.04 4.67
C PRO A 185 -20.92 0.68 5.04
N LYS A 186 -20.87 1.97 5.42
CA LYS A 186 -22.04 2.84 5.61
C LYS A 186 -22.98 2.54 6.79
N ILE A 187 -22.61 1.68 7.74
CA ILE A 187 -23.34 1.58 9.02
C ILE A 187 -23.05 2.84 9.85
N LYS A 188 -24.00 3.78 9.96
CA LYS A 188 -23.81 5.02 10.74
C LYS A 188 -24.10 4.78 12.21
N SER A 189 -23.11 4.24 12.93
CA SER A 189 -23.15 4.19 14.40
C SER A 189 -23.39 5.59 14.95
N TRP A 190 -22.64 6.57 14.43
CA TRP A 190 -22.81 7.98 14.73
C TRP A 190 -22.53 8.86 13.50
N VAL A 191 -23.14 10.05 13.50
CA VAL A 191 -22.88 11.16 12.57
C VAL A 191 -22.65 12.41 13.39
N ILE A 192 -21.45 12.97 13.33
CA ILE A 192 -21.11 14.27 13.91
C ILE A 192 -21.79 15.34 13.04
N SER A 193 -22.82 15.98 13.58
CA SER A 193 -23.68 16.95 12.87
C SER A 193 -23.83 18.24 13.69
N GLY A 194 -24.79 19.11 13.35
CA GLY A 194 -25.09 20.37 14.03
C GLY A 194 -25.02 21.60 13.11
N ILE A 195 -24.44 21.45 11.92
CA ILE A 195 -24.40 22.48 10.88
C ILE A 195 -25.33 22.03 9.75
N ASN A 196 -26.22 22.91 9.31
CA ASN A 196 -27.09 22.65 8.17
C ASN A 196 -26.28 22.77 6.86
N ASN A 197 -26.33 21.75 6.00
CA ASN A 197 -25.58 21.67 4.73
C ASN A 197 -24.10 22.08 4.89
N PRO A 198 -23.34 21.36 5.75
CA PRO A 198 -21.94 21.70 5.96
C PRO A 198 -21.14 21.55 4.67
N LYS A 199 -19.99 22.23 4.59
CA LYS A 199 -18.94 21.94 3.61
C LYS A 199 -17.81 21.20 4.33
N LEU A 200 -17.30 20.14 3.74
CA LEU A 200 -16.09 19.47 4.23
C LEU A 200 -14.84 20.18 3.68
N THR A 201 -13.97 20.62 4.58
CA THR A 201 -12.63 21.14 4.25
C THR A 201 -11.54 20.37 4.98
N LEU A 202 -10.35 20.34 4.40
CA LEU A 202 -9.19 19.64 4.94
C LEU A 202 -7.97 20.57 4.97
N SER A 203 -7.13 20.39 6.00
CA SER A 203 -5.84 21.07 6.14
C SER A 203 -4.86 20.18 6.91
N ASP A 204 -3.62 20.67 7.07
CA ASP A 204 -2.58 20.02 7.87
C ASP A 204 -2.34 18.57 7.41
N HIS A 205 -2.22 18.39 6.09
CA HIS A 205 -1.94 17.11 5.47
C HIS A 205 -0.56 16.61 5.90
N ARG A 206 -0.53 15.54 6.70
CA ARG A 206 0.70 14.89 7.18
C ARG A 206 0.66 13.40 6.88
N LEU A 207 1.82 12.74 6.98
CA LEU A 207 1.96 11.30 6.72
C LEU A 207 0.96 10.44 7.52
N MET A 208 0.77 10.73 8.80
CA MET A 208 -0.10 9.94 9.71
C MET A 208 -1.39 10.65 10.13
N SER A 209 -1.66 11.86 9.63
CA SER A 209 -2.82 12.64 10.08
C SER A 209 -3.29 13.68 9.07
N VAL A 210 -4.56 14.04 9.18
CA VAL A 210 -5.16 15.19 8.49
C VAL A 210 -6.18 15.86 9.40
N THR A 211 -6.31 17.18 9.32
CA THR A 211 -7.39 17.90 10.02
C THR A 211 -8.57 18.05 9.08
N THR A 212 -9.73 17.53 9.48
CA THR A 212 -10.99 17.73 8.74
C THR A 212 -11.89 18.73 9.46
N ARG A 213 -12.67 19.51 8.70
CA ARG A 213 -13.62 20.48 9.25
C ARG A 213 -14.95 20.45 8.50
N LEU A 214 -16.03 20.48 9.26
CA LEU A 214 -17.36 20.80 8.74
C LEU A 214 -17.63 22.28 8.99
N GLU A 215 -17.95 23.02 7.92
CA GLU A 215 -18.10 24.47 7.97
C GLU A 215 -19.45 24.90 7.38
N GLY A 216 -20.15 25.83 8.03
CA GLY A 216 -21.40 26.39 7.50
C GLY A 216 -21.93 27.53 8.37
N GLY A 217 -22.31 28.64 7.74
CA GLY A 217 -22.62 29.87 8.45
C GLY A 217 -21.41 30.33 9.28
N ASN A 218 -21.62 30.56 10.58
CA ASN A 218 -20.55 30.89 11.54
C ASN A 218 -20.07 29.69 12.37
N GLY A 219 -20.69 28.52 12.18
CA GLY A 219 -20.39 27.30 12.92
C GLY A 219 -19.27 26.50 12.26
N LYS A 220 -18.45 25.86 13.09
CA LYS A 220 -17.35 25.01 12.65
C LYS A 220 -17.22 23.79 13.56
N ILE A 221 -17.00 22.62 12.98
CA ILE A 221 -16.71 21.39 13.72
C ILE A 221 -15.37 20.84 13.22
N THR A 222 -14.36 20.83 14.08
CA THR A 222 -13.03 20.30 13.74
C THR A 222 -12.90 18.85 14.21
N ILE A 223 -12.46 17.97 13.31
CA ILE A 223 -12.29 16.53 13.54
C ILE A 223 -10.88 16.13 13.07
N PRO A 224 -9.88 16.09 13.97
CA PRO A 224 -8.57 15.55 13.66
C PRO A 224 -8.68 14.04 13.37
N ILE A 225 -8.10 13.59 12.28
CA ILE A 225 -8.04 12.18 11.92
C ILE A 225 -6.59 11.73 11.97
N VAL A 226 -6.28 10.80 12.86
CA VAL A 226 -4.92 10.31 13.11
C VAL A 226 -4.90 8.79 13.09
N GLN A 227 -3.92 8.18 12.42
CA GLN A 227 -3.81 6.72 12.37
C GLN A 227 -3.62 6.10 13.76
N GLY A 228 -4.43 5.09 14.07
CA GLY A 228 -4.43 4.42 15.37
C GLY A 228 -5.03 5.26 16.51
N MET A 229 -5.76 6.34 16.23
CA MET A 229 -6.37 7.15 17.29
C MET A 229 -7.33 6.34 18.16
N GLY A 230 -7.23 6.51 19.48
CA GLY A 230 -8.15 5.88 20.44
C GLY A 230 -9.56 6.45 20.41
N PHE A 231 -9.65 7.78 20.32
CA PHE A 231 -10.90 8.53 20.32
C PHE A 231 -11.15 9.18 18.96
N ILE A 232 -12.38 9.06 18.47
CA ILE A 232 -12.90 10.02 17.49
C ILE A 232 -13.25 11.27 18.24
N THR A 233 -12.70 12.43 17.85
CA THR A 233 -12.90 13.70 18.56
C THR A 233 -13.55 14.74 17.64
N ALA A 234 -14.60 15.40 18.13
CA ALA A 234 -15.28 16.50 17.46
C ALA A 234 -15.25 17.76 18.33
N ILE A 235 -14.70 18.85 17.80
CA ILE A 235 -14.54 20.13 18.49
C ILE A 235 -15.53 21.12 17.87
N TYR A 236 -16.55 21.50 18.64
CA TYR A 236 -17.61 22.38 18.19
C TYR A 236 -17.32 23.84 18.54
N GLU A 237 -17.30 24.72 17.54
CA GLU A 237 -17.06 26.15 17.68
C GLU A 237 -18.24 26.94 17.11
N ASN A 238 -18.85 27.81 17.92
CA ASN A 238 -20.04 28.62 17.56
C ASN A 238 -21.28 27.84 17.10
N VAL A 239 -21.32 26.53 17.39
CA VAL A 239 -22.44 25.64 17.12
C VAL A 239 -22.53 24.61 18.23
N ASN A 240 -23.73 24.22 18.63
CA ASN A 240 -23.91 23.23 19.69
C ASN A 240 -23.74 21.81 19.14
N PRO A 241 -23.19 20.86 19.93
CA PRO A 241 -23.12 19.46 19.55
C PRO A 241 -24.47 18.89 19.17
N VAL A 242 -24.52 18.27 17.99
CA VAL A 242 -25.59 17.36 17.58
C VAL A 242 -24.88 16.14 17.02
N PHE A 243 -25.20 14.96 17.53
CA PHE A 243 -24.75 13.73 16.89
C PHE A 243 -25.90 12.75 16.78
N ALA A 244 -26.05 12.22 15.57
CA ALA A 244 -27.15 11.36 15.19
C ALA A 244 -26.69 9.91 15.06
N SER A 245 -27.58 8.95 15.32
CA SER A 245 -27.33 7.53 15.09
C SER A 245 -28.44 6.97 14.21
N GLN A 246 -28.07 6.35 13.08
CA GLN A 246 -29.04 5.66 12.23
C GLN A 246 -29.36 4.27 12.72
N VAL A 247 -28.44 3.69 13.49
CA VAL A 247 -28.72 2.49 14.28
C VAL A 247 -29.76 2.80 15.36
N GLY A 248 -29.70 4.01 15.92
CA GLY A 248 -30.55 4.50 17.01
C GLY A 248 -30.02 4.10 18.38
N VAL A 249 -30.33 4.93 19.37
CA VAL A 249 -29.85 4.86 20.75
C VAL A 249 -30.91 4.21 21.63
N GLN A 250 -30.59 3.06 22.19
CA GLN A 250 -31.46 2.31 23.09
C GLN A 250 -31.32 2.81 24.54
N GLU A 251 -30.10 3.04 25.00
CA GLU A 251 -29.81 3.54 26.35
C GLU A 251 -28.80 4.68 26.26
N PHE A 252 -29.02 5.76 27.00
CA PHE A 252 -28.12 6.92 27.08
C PHE A 252 -28.03 7.40 28.52
N ASN A 253 -26.91 7.12 29.19
CA ASN A 253 -26.76 7.36 30.62
C ASN A 253 -25.59 8.30 30.90
N LYS A 254 -25.84 9.36 31.66
CA LYS A 254 -24.77 10.19 32.24
C LYS A 254 -24.15 9.44 33.43
N VAL A 255 -22.84 9.18 33.36
CA VAL A 255 -22.12 8.44 34.40
C VAL A 255 -21.55 9.40 35.44
N GLY A 256 -20.90 10.48 35.01
CA GLY A 256 -20.29 11.47 35.91
C GLY A 256 -19.03 12.10 35.33
N ASN A 257 -18.31 12.88 36.13
CA ASN A 257 -17.08 13.55 35.70
C ASN A 257 -15.88 12.60 35.75
N VAL A 258 -15.01 12.64 34.75
CA VAL A 258 -13.76 11.87 34.69
C VAL A 258 -12.52 12.72 34.96
N VAL A 259 -12.44 13.92 34.39
CA VAL A 259 -11.36 14.89 34.63
C VAL A 259 -11.87 16.31 34.41
N GLY A 260 -11.63 17.22 35.35
CA GLY A 260 -12.09 18.60 35.25
C GLY A 260 -13.60 18.70 34.97
N ASN A 261 -13.97 19.34 33.86
CA ASN A 261 -15.34 19.44 33.35
C ASN A 261 -15.71 18.36 32.31
N VAL A 262 -14.82 17.41 32.03
CA VAL A 262 -15.09 16.31 31.09
C VAL A 262 -15.99 15.28 31.78
N GLN A 263 -17.16 15.07 31.21
CA GLN A 263 -18.20 14.18 31.70
C GLN A 263 -18.28 12.94 30.83
N LYS A 264 -18.44 11.76 31.44
CA LYS A 264 -18.68 10.49 30.77
C LYS A 264 -20.18 10.23 30.64
N TYR A 265 -20.53 9.74 29.46
CA TYR A 265 -21.80 9.16 29.10
C TYR A 265 -21.55 7.76 28.53
N THR A 266 -22.50 6.85 28.73
CA THR A 266 -22.53 5.57 28.02
C THR A 266 -23.75 5.55 27.10
N ALA A 267 -23.55 5.07 25.88
CA ALA A 267 -24.59 4.92 24.89
C ALA A 267 -24.62 3.48 24.38
N LYS A 268 -25.76 2.81 24.51
CA LYS A 268 -26.00 1.49 23.91
C LYS A 268 -26.92 1.69 22.71
N LEU A 269 -26.47 1.30 21.53
CA LEU A 269 -27.24 1.39 20.29
C LEU A 269 -28.17 0.17 20.14
N PHE A 270 -29.18 0.23 19.26
CA PHE A 270 -30.12 -0.88 19.06
C PHE A 270 -29.47 -2.17 18.55
N ASN A 271 -28.32 -2.09 17.88
CA ASN A 271 -27.49 -3.25 17.52
C ASN A 271 -26.67 -3.81 18.70
N GLN A 272 -26.97 -3.40 19.93
CA GLN A 272 -26.33 -3.81 21.19
C GLN A 272 -24.87 -3.34 21.36
N VAL A 273 -24.37 -2.50 20.44
CA VAL A 273 -23.04 -1.93 20.54
C VAL A 273 -23.01 -0.81 21.58
N VAL A 274 -22.08 -0.91 22.52
CA VAL A 274 -21.82 0.12 23.54
C VAL A 274 -20.72 1.07 23.08
N TRP A 275 -20.92 2.36 23.34
CA TRP A 275 -19.96 3.45 23.14
C TRP A 275 -19.81 4.24 24.44
N SER A 276 -18.56 4.59 24.77
CA SER A 276 -18.25 5.62 25.76
C SER A 276 -18.14 6.96 25.06
N ILE A 277 -18.82 7.96 25.62
CA ILE A 277 -18.87 9.33 25.09
C ILE A 277 -18.40 10.27 26.19
N TYR A 278 -17.39 11.08 25.90
CA TYR A 278 -16.87 12.08 26.82
C TYR A 278 -17.15 13.48 26.29
N SER A 279 -17.63 14.37 27.15
CA SER A 279 -18.06 15.70 26.74
C SER A 279 -17.64 16.78 27.73
N THR A 280 -17.22 17.93 27.22
CA THR A 280 -16.97 19.14 28.04
C THR A 280 -18.25 19.93 28.34
N VAL A 281 -19.41 19.48 27.84
CA VAL A 281 -20.73 20.13 27.99
C VAL A 281 -21.78 19.09 28.40
N ASP A 282 -22.96 19.54 28.82
CA ASP A 282 -24.03 18.60 29.16
C ASP A 282 -24.71 18.09 27.88
N LEU A 283 -24.91 16.78 27.82
CA LEU A 283 -25.57 16.10 26.71
C LEU A 283 -26.93 15.54 27.15
N SER A 284 -27.88 15.55 26.23
CA SER A 284 -29.20 14.96 26.42
C SER A 284 -29.67 14.22 25.18
N LEU A 285 -30.31 13.06 25.38
CA LEU A 285 -30.98 12.34 24.30
C LEU A 285 -32.28 13.09 23.98
N LYS A 286 -32.36 13.70 22.80
CA LYS A 286 -33.52 14.47 22.36
C LYS A 286 -34.62 13.53 21.86
N ASP A 287 -34.23 12.53 21.10
CA ASP A 287 -35.06 11.46 20.55
C ASP A 287 -34.19 10.22 20.33
N PRO A 288 -34.74 9.05 19.95
CA PRO A 288 -33.95 7.83 19.79
C PRO A 288 -32.83 7.89 18.75
N ASN A 289 -32.77 8.93 17.91
CA ASN A 289 -31.75 9.08 16.89
C ASN A 289 -30.79 10.24 17.14
N HIS A 290 -31.11 11.18 18.03
CA HIS A 290 -30.31 12.40 18.22
C HIS A 290 -29.94 12.68 19.68
N VAL A 291 -28.65 12.93 19.89
CA VAL A 291 -28.13 13.51 21.13
C VAL A 291 -27.70 14.95 20.87
N VAL A 292 -28.04 15.84 21.79
CA VAL A 292 -27.77 17.29 21.68
C VAL A 292 -27.02 17.82 22.91
N GLY A 293 -26.10 18.75 22.66
CA GLY A 293 -25.37 19.50 23.68
C GLY A 293 -25.98 20.86 23.98
N ASN A 294 -25.81 21.34 25.21
CA ASN A 294 -26.35 22.63 25.65
C ASN A 294 -25.52 23.86 25.24
N ALA A 295 -24.24 23.68 24.89
CA ALA A 295 -23.31 24.73 24.45
C ALA A 295 -22.22 24.14 23.52
N PRO A 296 -21.45 24.96 22.80
CA PRO A 296 -20.28 24.49 22.06
C PRO A 296 -19.24 23.84 22.99
N GLY A 297 -18.55 22.80 22.51
CA GLY A 297 -17.60 22.04 23.31
C GLY A 297 -16.95 20.89 22.54
N THR A 298 -16.18 20.07 23.24
CA THR A 298 -15.48 18.91 22.66
C THR A 298 -16.18 17.62 23.05
N ILE A 299 -16.42 16.75 22.07
CA ILE A 299 -16.99 15.42 22.25
C ILE A 299 -15.98 14.37 21.78
N GLN A 300 -15.77 13.34 22.58
CA GLN A 300 -14.92 12.19 22.24
C GLN A 300 -15.73 10.90 22.28
N PHE A 301 -15.52 10.02 21.31
CA PHE A 301 -16.20 8.74 21.19
C PHE A 301 -15.18 7.60 21.21
N ALA A 302 -15.48 6.55 21.98
CA ALA A 302 -14.72 5.30 22.00
C ALA A 302 -15.67 4.10 21.93
N ARG A 303 -15.32 3.09 21.13
CA ARG A 303 -16.07 1.83 21.03
C ARG A 303 -15.85 1.02 22.31
N GLY A 304 -16.92 0.68 23.01
CA GLY A 304 -16.90 -0.06 24.27
C GLY A 304 -16.92 0.84 25.52
N ASP A 305 -16.72 0.21 26.69
CA ASP A 305 -16.62 0.88 27.99
C ASP A 305 -15.44 0.29 28.77
N SER A 306 -14.53 1.15 29.22
CA SER A 306 -13.31 0.74 29.92
C SER A 306 -12.71 1.89 30.74
N GLN A 307 -12.09 1.52 31.85
CA GLN A 307 -11.33 2.44 32.69
C GLN A 307 -10.15 3.07 31.94
N HIS A 308 -9.55 2.39 30.97
CA HIS A 308 -8.48 2.97 30.15
C HIS A 308 -8.96 4.14 29.31
N TYR A 309 -10.20 4.11 28.81
CA TYR A 309 -10.81 5.28 28.19
C TYR A 309 -11.04 6.38 29.22
N ASP A 310 -11.58 6.07 30.40
CA ASP A 310 -11.82 7.06 31.46
C ASP A 310 -10.54 7.79 31.90
N GLU A 311 -9.41 7.08 31.96
CA GLU A 311 -8.10 7.62 32.37
C GLU A 311 -7.43 8.49 31.30
N THR A 312 -7.82 8.33 30.04
CA THR A 312 -7.23 9.03 28.88
C THR A 312 -8.17 10.05 28.25
N ALA A 313 -9.46 10.01 28.61
CA ALA A 313 -10.46 10.96 28.17
C ALA A 313 -10.10 12.40 28.61
N GLY A 314 -10.49 13.37 27.78
CA GLY A 314 -10.12 14.77 27.89
C GLY A 314 -8.83 15.14 27.13
N ALA A 315 -8.01 14.15 26.74
CA ALA A 315 -6.91 14.33 25.78
C ALA A 315 -7.17 13.56 24.48
N TYR A 316 -6.70 14.07 23.35
CA TYR A 316 -6.78 13.41 22.03
C TYR A 316 -5.56 13.72 21.17
N ALA A 317 -5.25 12.82 20.24
CA ALA A 317 -4.25 13.06 19.21
C ALA A 317 -4.77 14.08 18.19
N GLU A 318 -4.04 15.19 18.02
CA GLU A 318 -4.29 16.17 16.96
C GLU A 318 -3.51 15.84 15.68
N SER A 319 -2.30 15.30 15.84
CA SER A 319 -1.46 14.82 14.75
C SER A 319 -0.52 13.71 15.24
N ALA A 320 0.14 13.03 14.29
CA ALA A 320 1.22 12.10 14.60
C ALA A 320 2.39 12.26 13.63
N GLU A 321 3.59 11.98 14.11
CA GLU A 321 4.85 12.11 13.39
C GLU A 321 5.66 10.82 13.47
N VAL A 322 6.38 10.51 12.39
CA VAL A 322 7.31 9.38 12.31
C VAL A 322 8.73 9.90 12.47
N SER A 323 9.49 9.30 13.37
CA SER A 323 10.95 9.40 13.43
C SER A 323 11.57 8.03 13.30
N ALA A 324 12.76 7.90 12.72
CA ALA A 324 13.47 6.63 12.63
C ALA A 324 14.98 6.81 12.79
N SER A 325 15.61 5.80 13.40
CA SER A 325 17.06 5.73 13.55
C SER A 325 17.56 4.32 13.24
N ALA A 326 18.85 4.22 12.92
CA ALA A 326 19.49 2.93 12.71
C ALA A 326 20.94 2.94 13.20
N ASP A 327 21.38 1.81 13.77
CA ASP A 327 22.76 1.55 14.12
C ASP A 327 23.08 0.08 13.80
N GLY A 328 24.10 -0.13 12.98
CA GLY A 328 24.47 -1.47 12.50
C GLY A 328 23.29 -2.20 11.88
N ASP A 329 22.93 -3.34 12.46
CA ASP A 329 21.84 -4.22 12.03
C ASP A 329 20.53 -4.00 12.80
N LYS A 330 20.43 -2.91 13.58
CA LYS A 330 19.23 -2.54 14.33
C LYS A 330 18.64 -1.25 13.81
N GLY A 331 17.32 -1.26 13.63
CA GLY A 331 16.54 -0.08 13.24
C GLY A 331 15.45 0.18 14.26
N GLN A 332 15.14 1.45 14.49
CA GLN A 332 13.99 1.87 15.28
C GLN A 332 13.14 2.85 14.48
N TYR A 333 11.83 2.75 14.66
CA TYR A 333 10.88 3.75 14.19
C TYR A 333 9.88 4.04 15.29
N LYS A 334 9.46 5.30 15.38
CA LYS A 334 8.61 5.78 16.46
C LYS A 334 7.47 6.60 15.92
N PHE A 335 6.28 6.32 16.41
CA PHE A 335 5.13 7.20 16.27
C PHE A 335 5.04 8.11 17.48
N THR A 336 5.07 9.42 17.26
CA THR A 336 4.86 10.43 18.30
C THR A 336 3.51 11.09 18.07
N TYR A 337 2.59 10.91 19.00
CA TYR A 337 1.25 11.49 18.96
C TYR A 337 1.25 12.83 19.68
N ASN A 338 1.04 13.91 18.92
CA ASN A 338 0.89 15.25 19.47
C ASN A 338 -0.52 15.39 20.03
N ILE A 339 -0.63 15.50 21.36
CA ILE A 339 -1.92 15.55 22.04
C ILE A 339 -2.37 16.97 22.38
N LYS A 340 -3.68 17.18 22.36
CA LYS A 340 -4.35 18.36 22.94
C LYS A 340 -5.31 17.95 24.05
N GLY A 341 -5.61 18.91 24.93
CA GLY A 341 -6.47 18.69 26.09
C GLY A 341 -5.71 18.11 27.30
N ASN A 342 -6.45 17.64 28.30
CA ASN A 342 -5.88 17.10 29.53
C ASN A 342 -6.65 15.84 29.93
N SER A 343 -5.91 14.78 30.24
CA SER A 343 -6.47 13.53 30.78
C SER A 343 -5.89 13.24 32.16
N LYS A 344 -6.53 12.33 32.90
CA LYS A 344 -6.05 11.92 34.23
C LYS A 344 -4.65 11.28 34.18
N SER A 345 -4.36 10.54 33.12
CA SER A 345 -3.07 9.88 32.90
C SER A 345 -1.99 10.80 32.31
N GLY A 346 -2.35 12.00 31.84
CA GLY A 346 -1.46 12.87 31.05
C GLY A 346 -1.12 12.31 29.67
N LYS A 347 -1.81 11.24 29.24
CA LYS A 347 -1.59 10.52 27.98
C LYS A 347 -2.91 10.33 27.23
N THR A 348 -2.82 9.98 25.96
CA THR A 348 -3.94 9.45 25.17
C THR A 348 -3.90 7.91 25.16
N ILE A 349 -4.89 7.31 24.52
CA ILE A 349 -4.90 5.90 24.13
C ILE A 349 -4.78 5.79 22.60
N VAL A 350 -3.98 4.83 22.13
CA VAL A 350 -3.76 4.55 20.71
C VAL A 350 -3.85 3.07 20.42
N TRP A 351 -4.19 2.70 19.19
CA TRP A 351 -4.34 1.34 18.70
C TRP A 351 -3.16 0.93 17.82
N ALA A 352 -2.65 -0.28 18.04
CA ALA A 352 -1.56 -0.83 17.24
C ALA A 352 -2.00 -2.11 16.50
N LEU A 353 -1.67 -2.19 15.21
CA LEU A 353 -1.85 -3.37 14.38
C LEU A 353 -0.98 -4.55 14.85
N PRO A 354 -1.31 -5.80 14.49
CA PRO A 354 -0.55 -6.98 14.93
C PRO A 354 0.96 -6.90 14.72
N HIS A 355 1.43 -6.39 13.57
CA HIS A 355 2.87 -6.30 13.32
C HIS A 355 3.57 -5.31 14.27
N HIS A 356 2.91 -4.24 14.71
CA HIS A 356 3.44 -3.36 15.76
C HIS A 356 3.54 -4.08 17.11
N GLN A 357 2.53 -4.89 17.45
CA GLN A 357 2.44 -5.57 18.75
C GLN A 357 3.63 -6.50 19.01
N GLU A 358 4.28 -7.02 17.95
CA GLU A 358 5.47 -7.87 18.08
C GLU A 358 6.76 -7.11 18.38
N VAL A 359 6.82 -5.81 18.06
CA VAL A 359 8.07 -5.03 18.06
C VAL A 359 8.02 -3.73 18.85
N VAL A 360 6.88 -3.36 19.45
CA VAL A 360 6.80 -2.26 20.41
C VAL A 360 7.59 -2.61 21.67
N ILE A 361 8.50 -1.72 22.09
CA ILE A 361 9.44 -1.98 23.20
C ILE A 361 9.29 -1.03 24.40
N ASN A 362 8.67 0.15 24.22
CA ASN A 362 8.63 1.20 25.24
C ASN A 362 7.37 1.17 26.13
N THR A 363 6.33 0.41 25.76
CA THR A 363 5.05 0.38 26.47
C THR A 363 4.39 -0.99 26.38
N GLN A 364 3.39 -1.24 27.23
CA GLN A 364 2.66 -2.50 27.29
C GLN A 364 1.22 -2.30 26.79
N PRO A 365 0.63 -3.30 26.10
CA PRO A 365 -0.76 -3.22 25.69
C PRO A 365 -1.69 -3.26 26.90
N THR A 366 -2.86 -2.66 26.74
CA THR A 366 -3.99 -2.86 27.65
C THR A 366 -4.71 -4.18 27.34
N ASP A 367 -5.81 -4.44 28.05
CA ASP A 367 -6.73 -5.56 27.78
C ASP A 367 -7.72 -5.29 26.63
N LEU A 368 -7.78 -4.07 26.10
CA LEU A 368 -8.70 -3.69 25.04
C LEU A 368 -8.25 -4.19 23.66
N THR A 369 -9.20 -4.75 22.93
CA THR A 369 -9.04 -5.24 21.55
C THR A 369 -10.15 -4.72 20.65
N LEU A 370 -9.81 -4.42 19.40
CA LEU A 370 -10.77 -4.12 18.33
C LEU A 370 -10.31 -4.73 17.01
N ASP A 371 -11.23 -5.16 16.14
CA ASP A 371 -10.88 -5.75 14.86
C ASP A 371 -10.46 -4.67 13.84
N SER A 372 -9.35 -4.86 13.16
CA SER A 372 -9.12 -4.12 11.91
C SER A 372 -9.89 -4.78 10.76
N PRO A 373 -10.23 -4.04 9.70
CA PRO A 373 -10.98 -4.59 8.57
C PRO A 373 -10.24 -5.75 7.87
N THR A 374 -8.93 -5.61 7.63
CA THR A 374 -8.14 -6.57 6.82
C THR A 374 -6.82 -7.04 7.45
N LYS A 375 -6.48 -6.57 8.66
CA LYS A 375 -5.15 -6.80 9.26
C LYS A 375 -5.20 -7.45 10.65
N GLY A 376 -6.31 -8.12 10.99
CA GLY A 376 -6.49 -8.83 12.26
C GLY A 376 -6.79 -7.91 13.46
N VAL A 377 -6.63 -8.44 14.68
CA VAL A 377 -7.02 -7.79 15.93
C VAL A 377 -5.98 -6.74 16.36
N MET A 378 -6.44 -5.50 16.58
CA MET A 378 -5.65 -4.41 17.17
C MET A 378 -5.71 -4.47 18.69
N ARG A 379 -4.62 -4.05 19.35
CA ARG A 379 -4.56 -3.83 20.81
C ARG A 379 -4.28 -2.37 21.11
N SER A 380 -4.80 -1.86 22.21
CA SER A 380 -4.59 -0.47 22.60
C SER A 380 -3.45 -0.30 23.60
N TYR A 381 -2.90 0.92 23.65
CA TYR A 381 -1.79 1.33 24.50
C TYR A 381 -2.09 2.72 25.07
N VAL A 382 -1.94 2.90 26.39
CA VAL A 382 -2.01 4.22 27.03
C VAL A 382 -0.64 4.89 26.91
N THR A 383 -0.45 5.68 25.87
CA THR A 383 0.83 6.30 25.51
C THR A 383 0.64 7.47 24.56
N ASN A 384 1.65 8.35 24.50
CA ASN A 384 1.80 9.36 23.46
C ASN A 384 2.85 8.95 22.43
N GLU A 385 3.53 7.81 22.63
CA GLU A 385 4.51 7.29 21.69
C GLU A 385 4.54 5.76 21.63
N LEU A 386 4.71 5.23 20.43
CA LEU A 386 4.99 3.82 20.17
C LEU A 386 6.39 3.73 19.54
N LEU A 387 7.34 3.14 20.26
CA LEU A 387 8.69 2.88 19.76
C LEU A 387 8.80 1.41 19.35
N MET A 388 9.02 1.18 18.06
CA MET A 388 9.20 -0.12 17.47
C MET A 388 10.67 -0.36 17.16
N GLN A 389 11.13 -1.61 17.31
CA GLN A 389 12.49 -2.01 17.00
C GLN A 389 12.53 -3.20 16.04
N GLU A 390 13.29 -3.07 14.96
CA GLU A 390 13.43 -4.07 13.91
C GLU A 390 14.88 -4.52 13.75
N GLN A 391 15.03 -5.76 13.29
CA GLN A 391 16.30 -6.31 12.82
C GLN A 391 16.44 -6.02 11.33
N LEU A 392 17.48 -5.30 10.95
CA LEU A 392 17.72 -4.84 9.59
C LEU A 392 18.41 -5.93 8.75
N PRO A 393 17.96 -6.19 7.51
CA PRO A 393 18.58 -7.15 6.60
C PRO A 393 19.83 -6.56 5.93
N VAL A 394 20.85 -6.21 6.72
CA VAL A 394 22.08 -5.52 6.26
C VAL A 394 22.85 -6.34 5.22
N ASP A 395 22.92 -7.66 5.40
CA ASP A 395 23.73 -8.56 4.56
C ASP A 395 23.11 -8.85 3.19
N ILE A 396 21.82 -8.55 2.99
CA ILE A 396 21.14 -8.81 1.71
C ILE A 396 21.44 -7.65 0.74
N MET A 397 22.60 -7.74 0.08
CA MET A 397 23.12 -6.72 -0.84
C MET A 397 23.02 -7.20 -2.28
N TRP A 398 24.14 -7.21 -3.03
CA TRP A 398 24.17 -7.35 -4.48
C TRP A 398 24.04 -8.80 -4.96
N GLU A 399 24.71 -9.73 -4.30
CA GLU A 399 24.78 -11.12 -4.74
C GLU A 399 23.43 -11.84 -4.56
N PRO A 400 23.14 -12.86 -5.38
CA PRO A 400 22.07 -13.80 -5.07
C PRO A 400 22.16 -14.32 -3.64
N TRP A 401 21.01 -14.38 -2.98
CA TRP A 401 20.89 -14.74 -1.58
C TRP A 401 19.61 -15.54 -1.37
N ALA A 402 19.70 -16.58 -0.53
CA ALA A 402 18.55 -17.25 0.03
C ALA A 402 18.77 -17.55 1.52
N VAL A 403 17.70 -17.67 2.30
CA VAL A 403 17.77 -17.96 3.75
C VAL A 403 18.63 -19.21 4.05
N PHE A 404 18.55 -20.22 3.19
CA PHE A 404 19.31 -21.48 3.31
C PHE A 404 20.67 -21.47 2.59
N SER A 405 20.95 -20.46 1.77
CA SER A 405 22.22 -20.28 1.07
C SER A 405 22.59 -18.78 1.04
N PRO A 406 23.11 -18.26 2.18
CA PRO A 406 23.37 -16.82 2.33
C PRO A 406 24.64 -16.34 1.62
N LYS A 407 25.39 -17.25 0.97
CA LYS A 407 26.63 -16.94 0.24
C LYS A 407 26.56 -17.57 -1.14
N ALA A 408 26.65 -16.74 -2.18
CA ALA A 408 26.61 -17.20 -3.56
C ALA A 408 27.79 -18.13 -3.89
N LYS A 409 27.52 -19.23 -4.59
CA LYS A 409 28.53 -20.17 -5.09
C LYS A 409 28.23 -20.56 -6.53
N TYR A 410 29.27 -20.79 -7.33
CA TYR A 410 29.09 -21.12 -8.75
C TYR A 410 30.10 -22.20 -9.16
N SER A 411 29.63 -23.27 -9.80
CA SER A 411 30.50 -24.23 -10.48
C SER A 411 30.94 -23.68 -11.85
N ASP A 412 32.04 -24.21 -12.38
CA ASP A 412 32.52 -23.82 -13.71
C ASP A 412 31.51 -24.20 -14.80
N ASP A 413 30.86 -25.36 -14.67
CA ASP A 413 29.80 -25.79 -15.60
C ASP A 413 28.60 -24.82 -15.59
N ALA A 414 28.18 -24.37 -14.40
CA ALA A 414 27.12 -23.38 -14.28
C ALA A 414 27.53 -22.06 -14.94
N LYS A 415 28.75 -21.56 -14.68
CA LYS A 415 29.27 -20.35 -15.33
C LYS A 415 29.35 -20.49 -16.85
N ASN A 416 29.72 -21.65 -17.37
CA ASN A 416 29.79 -21.89 -18.81
C ASN A 416 28.42 -21.83 -19.47
N LEU A 417 27.39 -22.40 -18.84
CA LEU A 417 26.01 -22.29 -19.33
C LEU A 417 25.48 -20.85 -19.23
N ILE A 418 25.70 -20.18 -18.09
CA ILE A 418 25.30 -18.77 -17.90
C ILE A 418 25.95 -17.89 -18.97
N ARG A 419 27.24 -18.09 -19.27
CA ARG A 419 27.97 -17.35 -20.32
C ARG A 419 27.35 -17.58 -21.70
N LYS A 420 27.10 -18.85 -22.08
CA LYS A 420 26.47 -19.20 -23.36
C LYS A 420 25.12 -18.49 -23.52
N VAL A 421 24.29 -18.47 -22.48
CA VAL A 421 22.99 -17.79 -22.51
C VAL A 421 23.14 -16.27 -22.57
N ALA A 422 24.09 -15.70 -21.82
CA ALA A 422 24.39 -14.27 -21.87
C ALA A 422 24.81 -13.83 -23.27
N GLU A 423 25.69 -14.58 -23.96
CA GLU A 423 26.11 -14.33 -25.35
C GLU A 423 24.94 -14.27 -26.35
N GLU A 424 23.80 -14.91 -26.05
CA GLU A 424 22.58 -14.84 -26.85
C GLU A 424 21.72 -13.63 -26.45
N GLU A 425 21.48 -13.43 -25.15
CA GLU A 425 20.59 -12.35 -24.67
C GLU A 425 21.18 -10.94 -24.87
N ILE A 426 22.51 -10.76 -24.84
CA ILE A 426 23.12 -9.44 -25.08
C ILE A 426 22.95 -8.93 -26.51
N LYS A 427 22.63 -9.81 -27.47
CA LYS A 427 22.39 -9.46 -28.88
C LYS A 427 21.02 -8.83 -29.12
N GLN A 428 20.12 -8.86 -28.13
CA GLN A 428 18.79 -8.29 -28.23
C GLN A 428 18.85 -6.75 -28.36
N ASP A 429 17.80 -6.17 -28.95
CA ASP A 429 17.65 -4.72 -29.07
C ASP A 429 17.16 -4.10 -27.76
N VAL A 430 18.08 -3.99 -26.79
CA VAL A 430 17.81 -3.43 -25.45
C VAL A 430 17.12 -2.07 -25.53
N VAL A 431 17.60 -1.18 -26.41
CA VAL A 431 17.11 0.19 -26.53
C VAL A 431 15.71 0.20 -27.12
N GLY A 432 15.48 -0.54 -28.21
CA GLY A 432 14.15 -0.63 -28.82
C GLY A 432 13.12 -1.32 -27.91
N MET A 433 13.53 -2.35 -27.17
CA MET A 433 12.65 -3.05 -26.22
C MET A 433 12.23 -2.18 -25.03
N ALA A 434 13.07 -1.26 -24.58
CA ALA A 434 12.76 -0.33 -23.50
C ALA A 434 12.01 0.92 -23.97
N ASN A 435 12.14 1.32 -25.24
CA ASN A 435 11.53 2.55 -25.77
C ASN A 435 10.05 2.37 -26.17
N ILE A 436 9.23 2.01 -25.19
CA ILE A 436 7.79 1.76 -25.32
C ILE A 436 6.96 2.78 -24.54
N ASP A 437 5.64 2.68 -24.64
CA ASP A 437 4.65 3.63 -24.12
C ASP A 437 4.26 3.37 -22.65
N SER A 438 5.21 2.93 -21.82
CA SER A 438 4.97 2.54 -20.42
C SER A 438 6.21 2.74 -19.56
N MET A 439 6.08 3.44 -18.43
CA MET A 439 7.15 3.52 -17.42
C MET A 439 7.36 2.16 -16.75
N TYR A 440 6.27 1.42 -16.51
CA TYR A 440 6.29 0.11 -15.87
C TYR A 440 7.03 -0.93 -16.72
N THR A 441 6.52 -1.17 -17.93
CA THR A 441 7.01 -2.25 -18.79
C THR A 441 8.44 -1.96 -19.25
N ALA A 442 8.74 -0.69 -19.56
CA ALA A 442 10.10 -0.28 -19.87
C ALA A 442 11.02 -0.47 -18.65
N GLY A 443 10.58 -0.09 -17.45
CA GLY A 443 11.33 -0.29 -16.21
C GLY A 443 11.75 -1.75 -16.02
N LYS A 444 10.81 -2.69 -16.19
CA LYS A 444 11.10 -4.14 -16.13
C LYS A 444 12.18 -4.56 -17.14
N VAL A 445 12.14 -4.02 -18.36
CA VAL A 445 13.14 -4.30 -19.40
C VAL A 445 14.51 -3.71 -19.05
N LEU A 446 14.55 -2.46 -18.55
CA LEU A 446 15.78 -1.82 -18.09
C LEU A 446 16.45 -2.66 -16.99
N ASP A 447 15.65 -3.09 -16.01
CA ASP A 447 16.14 -3.86 -14.87
C ASP A 447 16.64 -5.26 -15.28
N LYS A 448 15.90 -5.94 -16.16
CA LYS A 448 16.31 -7.22 -16.77
C LYS A 448 17.73 -7.15 -17.36
N PHE A 449 18.00 -6.15 -18.20
CA PHE A 449 19.28 -6.04 -18.87
C PHE A 449 20.38 -5.47 -17.96
N ALA A 450 20.04 -4.64 -16.98
CA ALA A 450 20.97 -4.23 -15.94
C ALA A 450 21.46 -5.44 -15.10
N HIS A 451 20.58 -6.40 -14.83
CA HIS A 451 20.96 -7.68 -14.22
C HIS A 451 21.93 -8.49 -15.10
N ILE A 452 21.76 -8.50 -16.43
CA ILE A 452 22.72 -9.15 -17.35
C ILE A 452 24.09 -8.45 -17.28
N ALA A 453 24.12 -7.12 -17.26
CA ALA A 453 25.36 -6.35 -17.08
C ALA A 453 26.05 -6.71 -15.75
N TYR A 454 25.29 -6.84 -14.65
CA TYR A 454 25.82 -7.30 -13.36
C TYR A 454 26.39 -8.73 -13.44
N VAL A 455 25.66 -9.67 -14.07
CA VAL A 455 26.10 -11.07 -14.19
C VAL A 455 27.40 -11.17 -15.00
N THR A 456 27.47 -10.52 -16.16
CA THR A 456 28.68 -10.53 -16.99
C THR A 456 29.88 -9.98 -16.24
N LYS A 457 29.70 -8.89 -15.49
CA LYS A 457 30.80 -8.23 -14.76
C LYS A 457 31.26 -9.00 -13.53
N PHE A 458 30.34 -9.36 -12.63
CA PHE A 458 30.69 -9.83 -11.29
C PHE A 458 30.64 -11.35 -11.12
N ILE A 459 29.84 -12.06 -11.92
CA ILE A 459 29.67 -13.51 -11.79
C ILE A 459 30.54 -14.24 -12.83
N LEU A 460 30.48 -13.80 -14.08
CA LEU A 460 31.28 -14.37 -15.18
C LEU A 460 32.69 -13.80 -15.25
N ASN A 461 32.91 -12.59 -14.73
CA ASN A 461 34.17 -11.84 -14.85
C ASN A 461 34.60 -11.69 -16.32
N ASP A 462 33.64 -11.35 -17.19
CA ASP A 462 33.81 -11.28 -18.65
C ASP A 462 33.63 -9.84 -19.14
N ASP A 463 34.73 -9.09 -19.19
CA ASP A 463 34.73 -7.71 -19.64
C ASP A 463 34.30 -7.56 -21.11
N GLY A 464 34.49 -8.59 -21.94
CA GLY A 464 34.06 -8.57 -23.33
C GLY A 464 32.54 -8.48 -23.44
N LEU A 465 31.84 -9.38 -22.74
CA LEU A 465 30.37 -9.36 -22.68
C LEU A 465 29.84 -8.11 -21.96
N THR A 466 30.49 -7.67 -20.88
CA THR A 466 30.10 -6.44 -20.18
C THR A 466 30.20 -5.22 -21.08
N ASN A 467 31.29 -5.07 -21.84
CA ASN A 467 31.51 -3.94 -22.75
C ASN A 467 30.51 -3.92 -23.91
N GLU A 468 29.87 -5.04 -24.24
CA GLU A 468 28.79 -5.08 -25.24
C GLU A 468 27.44 -4.67 -24.64
N ILE A 469 27.05 -5.20 -23.48
CA ILE A 469 25.71 -4.97 -22.92
C ILE A 469 25.59 -3.62 -22.19
N PHE A 470 26.60 -3.23 -21.43
CA PHE A 470 26.53 -2.06 -20.55
C PHE A 470 26.17 -0.76 -21.30
N PRO A 471 26.79 -0.42 -22.45
CA PRO A 471 26.43 0.79 -23.19
C PRO A 471 24.98 0.80 -23.68
N LYS A 472 24.44 -0.36 -24.07
CA LYS A 472 23.04 -0.49 -24.55
C LYS A 472 22.06 -0.18 -23.42
N VAL A 473 22.30 -0.71 -22.22
CA VAL A 473 21.45 -0.46 -21.05
C VAL A 473 21.56 1.00 -20.60
N LYS A 474 22.78 1.55 -20.53
CA LYS A 474 23.01 2.97 -20.21
C LYS A 474 22.24 3.87 -21.17
N GLN A 475 22.34 3.63 -22.48
CA GLN A 475 21.62 4.37 -23.50
C GLN A 475 20.10 4.27 -23.32
N ALA A 476 19.57 3.09 -23.01
CA ALA A 476 18.15 2.89 -22.78
C ALA A 476 17.64 3.70 -21.56
N VAL A 477 18.37 3.69 -20.44
CA VAL A 477 18.04 4.52 -19.26
C VAL A 477 18.15 6.01 -19.57
N GLU A 478 19.14 6.43 -20.37
CA GLU A 478 19.31 7.83 -20.76
C GLU A 478 18.12 8.41 -21.53
N ILE A 479 17.33 7.60 -22.25
CA ILE A 479 16.09 8.07 -22.91
C ILE A 479 15.13 8.62 -21.86
N PHE A 480 14.91 7.88 -20.77
CA PHE A 480 14.02 8.27 -19.68
C PHE A 480 14.60 9.41 -18.85
N ALA A 481 15.91 9.37 -18.56
CA ALA A 481 16.57 10.43 -17.81
C ALA A 481 16.59 11.77 -18.58
N LYS A 482 16.59 11.74 -19.91
CA LYS A 482 16.41 12.91 -20.80
C LYS A 482 14.94 13.23 -21.06
N ASN A 483 14.01 12.49 -20.47
CA ASN A 483 12.57 12.65 -20.63
C ASN A 483 12.09 12.57 -22.09
N GLN A 484 12.71 11.67 -22.87
CA GLN A 484 12.50 11.49 -24.33
C GLN A 484 11.71 10.22 -24.67
N GLN A 485 11.24 9.47 -23.68
CA GLN A 485 10.31 8.37 -23.88
C GLN A 485 8.96 8.86 -24.44
N GLN A 486 8.16 7.94 -24.99
CA GLN A 486 6.93 8.30 -25.72
C GLN A 486 5.97 9.18 -24.89
N PHE A 487 5.82 8.87 -23.60
CA PHE A 487 5.10 9.67 -22.63
C PHE A 487 6.05 10.16 -21.53
N GLY A 488 6.61 11.35 -21.75
CA GLY A 488 7.48 12.04 -20.78
C GLY A 488 6.80 12.22 -19.41
N LEU A 489 7.60 12.27 -18.34
CA LEU A 489 7.13 12.73 -17.04
C LEU A 489 6.94 14.26 -17.06
N VAL A 490 5.95 14.73 -16.31
CA VAL A 490 5.67 16.13 -16.04
C VAL A 490 5.57 16.33 -14.54
N TYR A 491 5.86 17.53 -14.07
CA TYR A 491 5.68 17.87 -12.66
C TYR A 491 4.31 18.52 -12.47
N ASP A 492 3.41 17.86 -11.75
CA ASP A 492 2.13 18.43 -11.38
C ASP A 492 2.28 19.39 -10.19
N CYS A 493 1.93 20.66 -10.42
CA CYS A 493 1.94 21.70 -9.41
C CYS A 493 0.77 21.62 -8.41
N THR A 494 -0.23 20.76 -8.65
CA THR A 494 -1.46 20.66 -7.83
C THR A 494 -1.26 19.72 -6.64
N TRP A 495 -0.93 18.45 -6.90
CA TRP A 495 -0.65 17.43 -5.90
C TRP A 495 0.85 17.31 -5.59
N LYS A 496 1.69 18.01 -6.38
CA LYS A 496 3.13 18.17 -6.18
C LYS A 496 3.91 16.89 -6.32
N ASP A 497 4.00 16.39 -7.55
CA ASP A 497 4.93 15.32 -7.93
C ASP A 497 5.10 15.08 -9.44
N LEU A 498 5.89 14.06 -9.79
CA LEU A 498 6.06 13.57 -11.15
C LEU A 498 4.96 12.58 -11.57
N ILE A 499 4.27 12.89 -12.64
CA ILE A 499 3.29 12.00 -13.28
C ILE A 499 3.64 11.79 -14.76
N SER A 500 3.23 10.66 -15.33
CA SER A 500 3.27 10.47 -16.78
C SER A 500 2.34 11.44 -17.50
N SER A 501 2.77 11.92 -18.67
CA SER A 501 1.96 12.71 -19.60
C SER A 501 0.95 11.88 -20.40
N ALA A 502 0.89 10.57 -20.18
CA ALA A 502 -0.09 9.68 -20.79
C ALA A 502 -1.53 9.98 -20.33
N ASP A 503 -2.51 9.34 -20.98
CA ASP A 503 -3.90 9.42 -20.57
C ASP A 503 -4.09 8.92 -19.11
N PRO A 504 -5.06 9.46 -18.33
CA PRO A 504 -5.23 9.16 -16.90
C PRO A 504 -5.31 7.68 -16.48
N ALA A 505 -5.72 6.79 -17.39
CA ALA A 505 -5.84 5.35 -17.14
C ALA A 505 -4.79 4.51 -17.89
N ALA A 506 -3.94 5.14 -18.70
CA ALA A 506 -2.80 4.49 -19.34
C ALA A 506 -1.71 4.21 -18.31
N ASP A 507 -0.82 3.27 -18.63
CA ASP A 507 0.29 2.85 -17.76
C ASP A 507 -0.20 2.65 -16.31
N PHE A 508 -1.24 1.84 -16.17
CA PHE A 508 -1.84 1.45 -14.88
C PHE A 508 -2.36 2.60 -14.00
N GLY A 509 -2.54 3.80 -14.59
CA GLY A 509 -3.01 4.98 -13.88
C GLY A 509 -1.88 5.83 -13.29
N ASN A 510 -0.66 5.70 -13.79
CA ASN A 510 0.49 6.50 -13.34
C ASN A 510 0.20 8.02 -13.41
N ALA A 511 -0.48 8.49 -14.46
CA ALA A 511 -0.90 9.89 -14.58
C ALA A 511 -1.80 10.37 -13.42
N ASN A 512 -2.45 9.44 -12.72
CA ASN A 512 -3.29 9.65 -11.54
C ASN A 512 -2.65 9.03 -10.26
N TYR A 513 -1.32 9.03 -10.17
CA TYR A 513 -0.57 8.62 -8.96
C TYR A 513 -0.66 7.14 -8.58
N ASN A 514 -1.13 6.27 -9.48
CA ASN A 514 -1.03 4.84 -9.22
C ASN A 514 0.43 4.37 -9.41
N ASP A 515 0.85 3.45 -8.55
CA ASP A 515 1.93 2.51 -8.84
C ASP A 515 3.32 3.14 -9.07
N HIS A 516 3.53 4.41 -8.69
CA HIS A 516 4.82 5.10 -8.88
C HIS A 516 5.99 4.30 -8.28
N HIS A 517 5.84 3.78 -7.06
CA HIS A 517 6.86 2.95 -6.42
C HIS A 517 7.13 1.62 -7.15
N PHE A 518 6.13 1.02 -7.80
CA PHE A 518 6.33 -0.15 -8.66
C PHE A 518 7.10 0.25 -9.92
N HIS A 519 6.64 1.29 -10.63
CA HIS A 519 7.19 1.71 -11.91
C HIS A 519 8.63 2.22 -11.73
N TYR A 520 8.80 3.22 -10.88
CA TYR A 520 10.04 3.94 -10.69
C TYR A 520 11.09 3.11 -9.93
N GLY A 521 10.65 2.14 -9.13
CA GLY A 521 11.53 1.19 -8.44
C GLY A 521 12.44 0.44 -9.39
N TYR A 522 11.93 -0.04 -10.53
CA TYR A 522 12.74 -0.71 -11.55
C TYR A 522 13.79 0.21 -12.18
N HIS A 523 13.44 1.47 -12.46
CA HIS A 523 14.39 2.44 -13.03
C HIS A 523 15.52 2.74 -12.06
N VAL A 524 15.18 2.96 -10.77
CA VAL A 524 16.17 3.19 -9.72
C VAL A 524 17.06 1.95 -9.51
N HIS A 525 16.48 0.75 -9.51
CA HIS A 525 17.25 -0.49 -9.37
C HIS A 525 18.21 -0.72 -10.55
N ALA A 526 17.75 -0.50 -11.79
CA ALA A 526 18.59 -0.59 -12.98
C ALA A 526 19.78 0.40 -12.92
N ILE A 527 19.54 1.64 -12.47
CA ILE A 527 20.61 2.64 -12.28
C ILE A 527 21.58 2.21 -11.19
N ALA A 528 21.09 1.64 -10.08
CA ALA A 528 21.95 1.13 -9.01
C ALA A 528 22.86 -0.02 -9.50
N LEU A 529 22.33 -0.93 -10.32
CA LEU A 529 23.12 -2.01 -10.95
C LEU A 529 24.15 -1.47 -11.95
N LEU A 530 23.80 -0.48 -12.77
CA LEU A 530 24.75 0.17 -13.68
C LEU A 530 25.86 0.89 -12.91
N ALA A 531 25.52 1.65 -11.87
CA ALA A 531 26.48 2.32 -11.01
C ALA A 531 27.37 1.34 -10.24
N LYS A 532 26.86 0.14 -9.94
CA LYS A 532 27.67 -0.94 -9.37
C LYS A 532 28.70 -1.45 -10.37
N VAL A 533 28.36 -1.57 -11.65
CA VAL A 533 29.27 -1.97 -12.74
C VAL A 533 30.30 -0.88 -13.05
N ASP A 534 29.88 0.38 -13.16
CA ASP A 534 30.71 1.56 -13.37
C ASP A 534 30.20 2.74 -12.54
N PRO A 535 30.91 3.12 -11.45
CA PRO A 535 30.49 4.22 -10.57
C PRO A 535 30.35 5.58 -11.26
N ASN A 536 31.05 5.81 -12.39
CA ASN A 536 31.02 7.09 -13.09
C ASN A 536 29.63 7.41 -13.67
N VAL A 537 28.78 6.39 -13.86
CA VAL A 537 27.40 6.54 -14.36
C VAL A 537 26.59 7.58 -13.59
N LEU A 538 26.82 7.71 -12.28
CA LEU A 538 26.08 8.66 -11.45
C LEU A 538 26.53 10.11 -11.65
N THR A 539 27.74 10.34 -12.15
CA THR A 539 28.35 11.67 -12.33
C THR A 539 28.46 12.10 -13.79
N ASP A 540 28.42 11.16 -14.73
CA ASP A 540 28.43 11.42 -16.17
C ASP A 540 27.30 12.34 -16.61
N ASN A 541 27.53 13.11 -17.70
CA ASN A 541 26.54 13.98 -18.33
C ASN A 541 25.85 14.91 -17.31
N ASP A 542 26.63 15.58 -16.46
CA ASP A 542 26.14 16.45 -15.38
C ASP A 542 25.23 15.70 -14.39
N SER A 543 25.64 14.48 -14.00
CA SER A 543 24.91 13.59 -13.10
C SER A 543 23.51 13.21 -13.59
N LEU A 544 23.32 13.06 -14.90
CA LEU A 544 22.00 12.81 -15.53
C LEU A 544 21.23 11.66 -14.86
N LEU A 545 21.84 10.47 -14.79
CA LEU A 545 21.21 9.27 -14.21
C LEU A 545 21.07 9.38 -12.68
N GLY A 546 22.06 9.96 -12.00
CA GLY A 546 22.00 10.19 -10.56
C GLY A 546 20.87 11.15 -10.16
N ASN A 547 20.69 12.24 -10.91
CA ASN A 547 19.61 13.21 -10.69
C ASN A 547 18.24 12.64 -11.07
N TYR A 548 18.17 11.83 -12.13
CA TYR A 548 16.95 11.12 -12.50
C TYR A 548 16.50 10.14 -11.40
N ALA A 549 17.39 9.29 -10.89
CA ALA A 549 17.05 8.40 -9.78
C ALA A 549 16.64 9.17 -8.52
N LYS A 550 17.34 10.26 -8.17
CA LYS A 550 17.00 11.08 -7.00
C LYS A 550 15.63 11.73 -7.10
N VAL A 551 15.23 12.24 -8.27
CA VAL A 551 13.91 12.86 -8.41
C VAL A 551 12.78 11.81 -8.35
N LEU A 552 12.96 10.63 -8.92
CA LEU A 552 12.01 9.51 -8.77
C LEU A 552 11.87 9.04 -7.32
N LEU A 553 12.96 9.08 -6.54
CA LEU A 553 12.94 8.76 -5.12
C LEU A 553 12.32 9.87 -4.27
N ARG A 554 12.43 11.15 -4.68
CA ARG A 554 11.70 12.25 -4.03
C ARG A 554 10.19 12.12 -4.23
N ASP A 555 9.74 11.67 -5.40
CA ASP A 555 8.33 11.37 -5.68
C ASP A 555 7.76 10.31 -4.73
N THR A 556 8.48 9.21 -4.60
CA THR A 556 7.95 8.00 -3.97
C THR A 556 8.21 7.93 -2.46
N CYS A 557 9.38 8.41 -2.00
CA CYS A 557 9.86 8.18 -0.65
C CYS A 557 10.71 9.33 -0.08
N SER A 558 10.39 10.60 -0.37
CA SER A 558 11.07 11.71 0.31
C SER A 558 10.97 11.55 1.83
N PRO A 559 12.10 11.59 2.59
CA PRO A 559 12.08 11.36 4.03
C PRO A 559 11.47 12.53 4.80
N GLN A 560 11.37 13.71 4.17
CA GLN A 560 10.77 14.92 4.69
C GLN A 560 9.85 15.54 3.65
N VAL A 561 8.83 16.26 4.12
CA VAL A 561 8.03 17.13 3.26
C VAL A 561 8.86 18.36 2.90
N ASP A 562 8.78 18.78 1.64
CA ASP A 562 9.29 20.09 1.20
C ASP A 562 8.26 20.80 0.30
N GLN A 563 8.62 21.95 -0.27
CA GLN A 563 7.72 22.70 -1.16
C GLN A 563 7.28 21.91 -2.41
N TRP A 564 7.98 20.83 -2.75
CA TRP A 564 7.86 20.13 -4.03
C TRP A 564 7.39 18.67 -3.90
N PHE A 565 7.66 18.00 -2.79
CA PHE A 565 7.34 16.58 -2.61
C PHE A 565 6.82 16.31 -1.19
N PRO A 566 5.77 15.48 -1.03
CA PRO A 566 5.32 15.03 0.28
C PRO A 566 6.29 14.02 0.88
N GLN A 567 6.19 13.84 2.18
CA GLN A 567 6.92 12.80 2.89
C GLN A 567 6.36 11.41 2.55
N PHE A 568 7.18 10.44 2.16
CA PHE A 568 6.77 9.03 1.94
C PHE A 568 5.41 8.85 1.24
N ARG A 569 5.28 9.31 -0.01
CA ARG A 569 4.00 9.23 -0.75
C ARG A 569 3.40 7.83 -0.73
N SER A 570 4.21 6.82 -1.02
CA SER A 570 3.74 5.43 -1.20
C SER A 570 3.76 4.60 0.08
N PHE A 571 4.80 4.74 0.92
CA PHE A 571 5.01 3.86 2.07
C PHE A 571 4.28 4.35 3.32
N ASP A 572 3.37 3.52 3.85
CA ASP A 572 2.60 3.81 5.05
C ASP A 572 3.21 3.06 6.24
N PHE A 573 3.87 3.81 7.13
CA PHE A 573 4.54 3.24 8.31
C PHE A 573 3.55 2.57 9.28
N PHE A 574 2.30 3.03 9.37
CA PHE A 574 1.32 2.45 10.27
C PHE A 574 0.78 1.13 9.72
N ASN A 575 0.52 1.05 8.41
CA ASN A 575 0.10 -0.21 7.77
C ASN A 575 1.29 -1.18 7.58
N GLY A 576 2.51 -0.65 7.60
CA GLY A 576 3.76 -1.40 7.49
C GLY A 576 4.10 -1.82 6.07
N HIS A 577 3.43 -1.26 5.05
CA HIS A 577 3.63 -1.55 3.63
C HIS A 577 3.19 -0.36 2.78
N SER A 578 3.43 -0.43 1.46
CA SER A 578 3.04 0.64 0.53
C SER A 578 1.59 0.53 0.06
N TRP A 579 0.99 1.66 -0.29
CA TRP A 579 -0.27 1.74 -1.03
C TRP A 579 -0.02 2.14 -2.48
N ALA A 580 -0.67 1.43 -3.41
CA ALA A 580 -0.50 1.61 -4.84
C ALA A 580 -1.54 2.56 -5.43
N HIS A 581 -2.76 2.50 -4.92
CA HIS A 581 -3.90 3.29 -5.38
C HIS A 581 -3.74 4.81 -5.14
N GLY A 582 -3.65 5.57 -6.24
CA GLY A 582 -3.56 7.02 -6.28
C GLY A 582 -4.93 7.72 -6.16
N ILE A 583 -5.17 8.73 -6.97
CA ILE A 583 -6.32 9.66 -6.82
C ILE A 583 -7.60 9.17 -7.50
N PHE A 584 -8.02 7.94 -7.22
CA PHE A 584 -9.32 7.42 -7.63
C PHE A 584 -10.24 7.22 -6.41
N PRO A 585 -11.50 7.69 -6.42
CA PRO A 585 -12.43 7.44 -5.32
C PRO A 585 -12.71 5.95 -5.18
N SER A 586 -12.50 5.40 -3.99
CA SER A 586 -12.65 3.96 -3.72
C SER A 586 -13.50 3.71 -2.48
N GLY A 587 -14.57 2.91 -2.63
CA GLY A 587 -15.41 2.48 -1.52
C GLY A 587 -14.73 1.48 -0.57
N ASP A 588 -13.62 0.87 -0.99
CA ASP A 588 -12.83 -0.07 -0.20
C ASP A 588 -11.49 0.53 0.27
N GLY A 589 -11.25 1.82 -0.03
CA GLY A 589 -10.03 2.53 0.33
C GLY A 589 -8.86 2.26 -0.60
N LYS A 590 -7.65 2.51 -0.08
CA LYS A 590 -6.40 2.23 -0.77
C LYS A 590 -6.17 0.73 -0.93
N ASP A 591 -5.41 0.37 -1.97
CA ASP A 591 -5.07 -1.02 -2.24
C ASP A 591 -3.64 -1.22 -2.72
N ASN A 592 -3.22 -2.47 -2.63
CA ASN A 592 -1.97 -2.99 -3.15
C ASN A 592 -2.16 -4.45 -3.62
N GLU A 593 -1.66 -4.76 -4.81
CA GLU A 593 -1.68 -6.11 -5.41
C GLU A 593 -0.29 -6.75 -5.35
N SER A 594 0.70 -6.11 -5.96
CA SER A 594 2.04 -6.65 -6.15
C SER A 594 2.93 -6.49 -4.91
N SER A 595 2.80 -7.45 -3.97
CA SER A 595 3.61 -7.42 -2.75
C SER A 595 5.12 -7.45 -3.01
N SER A 596 5.53 -8.09 -4.10
CA SER A 596 6.93 -8.25 -4.47
C SER A 596 7.56 -7.00 -5.06
N GLU A 597 6.79 -6.20 -5.79
CA GLU A 597 7.29 -4.92 -6.29
C GLU A 597 7.45 -3.88 -5.16
N MET A 598 6.67 -3.98 -4.07
CA MET A 598 6.91 -3.16 -2.88
C MET A 598 8.28 -3.40 -2.24
N TYR A 599 8.63 -4.66 -1.98
CA TYR A 599 9.93 -4.97 -1.37
C TYR A 599 11.09 -4.87 -2.37
N HIS A 600 10.82 -5.00 -3.68
CA HIS A 600 11.79 -4.66 -4.72
C HIS A 600 12.11 -3.15 -4.71
N PHE A 601 11.11 -2.29 -4.57
CA PHE A 601 11.32 -0.84 -4.44
C PHE A 601 12.16 -0.47 -3.21
N ALA A 602 11.87 -1.03 -2.03
CA ALA A 602 12.69 -0.79 -0.84
C ALA A 602 14.14 -1.29 -0.99
N ARG A 603 14.32 -2.39 -1.73
CA ARG A 603 15.65 -2.85 -2.14
C ARG A 603 16.33 -1.87 -3.10
N ALA A 604 15.62 -1.31 -4.07
CA ALA A 604 16.15 -0.30 -4.98
C ALA A 604 16.67 0.93 -4.22
N ILE A 605 15.91 1.41 -3.22
CA ILE A 605 16.34 2.48 -2.30
C ILE A 605 17.65 2.10 -1.60
N LYS A 606 17.69 0.91 -0.99
CA LYS A 606 18.87 0.41 -0.26
C LYS A 606 20.11 0.42 -1.16
N LEU A 607 20.01 -0.18 -2.34
CA LEU A 607 21.14 -0.32 -3.27
C LEU A 607 21.55 1.01 -3.89
N PHE A 608 20.61 1.90 -4.21
CA PHE A 608 20.92 3.23 -4.71
C PHE A 608 21.64 4.06 -3.65
N GLY A 609 21.17 4.04 -2.39
CA GLY A 609 21.85 4.64 -1.25
C GLY A 609 23.30 4.16 -1.11
N ASN A 610 23.53 2.86 -1.28
CA ASN A 610 24.86 2.27 -1.26
C ASN A 610 25.81 2.83 -2.34
N VAL A 611 25.36 2.91 -3.60
CA VAL A 611 26.21 3.38 -4.72
C VAL A 611 26.37 4.90 -4.78
N CYS A 612 25.39 5.67 -4.29
CA CYS A 612 25.50 7.13 -4.24
C CYS A 612 26.14 7.66 -2.95
N GLY A 613 26.45 6.78 -1.99
CA GLY A 613 27.10 7.12 -0.73
C GLY A 613 26.18 7.69 0.35
N ASP A 614 24.85 7.68 0.14
CA ASP A 614 23.87 8.10 1.14
C ASP A 614 23.54 6.95 2.10
N LYS A 615 24.21 6.95 3.26
CA LYS A 615 24.03 5.94 4.30
C LYS A 615 22.66 6.01 4.98
N SER A 616 22.09 7.20 5.15
CA SER A 616 20.72 7.34 5.66
C SER A 616 19.72 6.69 4.69
N MET A 617 19.88 6.88 3.38
CA MET A 617 19.05 6.20 2.37
C MET A 617 19.20 4.69 2.37
N GLU A 618 20.43 4.19 2.46
CA GLU A 618 20.70 2.76 2.57
C GLU A 618 19.94 2.16 3.79
N LYS A 619 20.03 2.81 4.95
CA LYS A 619 19.31 2.42 6.17
C LYS A 619 17.79 2.58 6.07
N ARG A 620 17.28 3.60 5.38
CA ARG A 620 15.84 3.74 5.11
C ARG A 620 15.30 2.54 4.33
N GLY A 621 16.01 2.12 3.27
CA GLY A 621 15.65 0.93 2.50
C GLY A 621 15.66 -0.35 3.36
N GLU A 622 16.66 -0.53 4.22
CA GLU A 622 16.73 -1.66 5.15
C GLU A 622 15.57 -1.68 6.16
N LEU A 623 15.25 -0.53 6.75
CA LEU A 623 14.15 -0.41 7.71
C LEU A 623 12.80 -0.72 7.03
N MET A 624 12.56 -0.17 5.84
CA MET A 624 11.36 -0.47 5.06
C MET A 624 11.24 -1.98 4.77
N LEU A 625 12.34 -2.64 4.41
CA LEU A 625 12.36 -4.10 4.21
C LEU A 625 12.03 -4.88 5.48
N ALA A 626 12.56 -4.47 6.64
CA ALA A 626 12.31 -5.14 7.91
C ALA A 626 10.85 -5.02 8.37
N ILE A 627 10.28 -3.81 8.29
CA ILE A 627 8.86 -3.56 8.60
C ILE A 627 7.97 -4.37 7.65
N MET A 628 8.23 -4.31 6.34
CA MET A 628 7.44 -5.04 5.35
C MET A 628 7.54 -6.55 5.51
N LYS A 629 8.71 -7.10 5.87
CA LYS A 629 8.85 -8.54 6.08
C LYS A 629 7.81 -9.05 7.08
N ARG A 630 7.62 -8.32 8.17
CA ARG A 630 6.63 -8.66 9.20
C ARG A 630 5.20 -8.47 8.68
N SER A 631 4.88 -7.27 8.19
CA SER A 631 3.52 -6.93 7.77
C SER A 631 3.03 -7.77 6.58
N VAL A 632 3.86 -7.97 5.54
CA VAL A 632 3.52 -8.73 4.33
C VAL A 632 3.28 -10.20 4.65
N ASN A 633 4.08 -10.84 5.52
CA ASN A 633 3.83 -12.22 5.94
C ASN A 633 2.62 -12.38 6.88
N MET A 634 2.15 -11.30 7.49
CA MET A 634 0.89 -11.30 8.23
C MET A 634 -0.32 -11.06 7.32
N TYR A 635 -0.20 -10.18 6.33
CA TYR A 635 -1.36 -9.59 5.63
C TYR A 635 -1.53 -9.99 4.16
N MET A 636 -0.47 -10.46 3.50
CA MET A 636 -0.50 -10.79 2.06
C MET A 636 0.02 -12.20 1.72
N LEU A 637 0.93 -12.77 2.50
CA LEU A 637 1.52 -14.10 2.25
C LEU A 637 1.18 -15.04 3.41
N TYR A 638 0.31 -16.01 3.17
CA TYR A 638 -0.31 -16.84 4.20
C TYR A 638 0.33 -18.24 4.24
N SER A 639 1.26 -18.41 5.17
CA SER A 639 1.67 -19.76 5.61
C SER A 639 0.51 -20.44 6.33
N ASP A 640 0.49 -21.78 6.36
CA ASP A 640 -0.61 -22.55 6.98
C ASP A 640 -0.84 -22.23 8.46
N ASP A 641 0.18 -21.71 9.14
CA ASP A 641 0.13 -21.31 10.54
C ASP A 641 -0.31 -19.85 10.76
N ASN A 642 -0.59 -19.07 9.71
CA ASN A 642 -1.05 -17.69 9.82
C ASN A 642 -2.24 -17.58 10.79
N LYS A 643 -2.16 -16.66 11.76
CA LYS A 643 -3.20 -16.43 12.79
C LYS A 643 -3.93 -15.10 12.63
N ILE A 644 -3.62 -14.36 11.57
CA ILE A 644 -4.08 -12.99 11.36
C ILE A 644 -5.31 -12.98 10.46
N GLN A 645 -5.25 -13.73 9.36
CA GLN A 645 -6.34 -13.78 8.39
C GLN A 645 -7.42 -14.80 8.79
N PRO A 646 -8.66 -14.64 8.28
CA PRO A 646 -9.72 -15.61 8.53
C PRO A 646 -9.30 -17.04 8.15
N PRO A 647 -9.61 -18.07 8.98
CA PRO A 647 -9.25 -19.45 8.67
C PRO A 647 -9.75 -19.95 7.32
N ASN A 648 -10.95 -19.50 6.91
CA ASN A 648 -11.53 -19.82 5.60
C ASN A 648 -10.93 -18.98 4.46
N PHE A 649 -9.91 -18.16 4.68
CA PHE A 649 -9.22 -17.37 3.64
C PHE A 649 -7.75 -17.79 3.47
N ILE A 650 -7.10 -18.25 4.55
CA ILE A 650 -5.68 -18.64 4.58
C ILE A 650 -5.32 -19.64 3.48
N GLY A 651 -6.24 -20.56 3.14
CA GLY A 651 -6.05 -21.54 2.07
C GLY A 651 -5.84 -20.95 0.67
N ASN A 652 -6.03 -19.64 0.46
CA ASN A 652 -5.64 -18.94 -0.76
C ASN A 652 -4.11 -18.77 -0.90
N LYS A 653 -3.35 -18.86 0.20
CA LYS A 653 -1.90 -18.62 0.31
C LYS A 653 -1.44 -17.18 0.04
N VAL A 654 -2.17 -16.43 -0.77
CA VAL A 654 -1.89 -15.01 -1.02
C VAL A 654 -3.16 -14.18 -0.95
N SER A 655 -3.03 -12.87 -0.73
CA SER A 655 -4.17 -11.95 -0.69
C SER A 655 -4.89 -11.83 -2.03
N GLY A 656 -4.17 -11.95 -3.15
CA GLY A 656 -4.55 -11.22 -4.36
C GLY A 656 -4.41 -9.72 -4.06
N ILE A 657 -5.50 -8.97 -4.21
CA ILE A 657 -5.51 -7.52 -3.95
C ILE A 657 -5.93 -7.27 -2.49
N LEU A 658 -5.04 -6.65 -1.70
CA LEU A 658 -5.31 -6.17 -0.34
C LEU A 658 -5.80 -4.72 -0.42
N PHE A 659 -7.00 -4.45 0.10
CA PHE A 659 -7.55 -3.11 0.31
C PHE A 659 -7.53 -2.75 1.81
N GLU A 660 -7.81 -1.49 2.13
CA GLU A 660 -8.09 -1.06 3.51
C GLU A 660 -9.33 -1.78 4.08
N ASN A 661 -10.39 -1.99 3.27
CA ASN A 661 -11.67 -2.54 3.72
C ASN A 661 -11.94 -4.01 3.31
N LYS A 662 -11.20 -4.53 2.32
CA LYS A 662 -11.47 -5.78 1.62
C LYS A 662 -10.18 -6.56 1.34
N ILE A 663 -10.25 -7.89 1.26
CA ILE A 663 -9.24 -8.71 0.57
C ILE A 663 -9.94 -9.49 -0.54
N ASP A 664 -9.35 -9.53 -1.73
CA ASP A 664 -9.92 -10.19 -2.91
C ASP A 664 -8.86 -11.02 -3.64
N TYR A 665 -9.00 -12.35 -3.60
CA TYR A 665 -8.17 -13.31 -4.32
C TYR A 665 -8.47 -13.25 -5.82
N SER A 666 -7.91 -12.23 -6.46
CA SER A 666 -8.04 -11.89 -7.87
C SER A 666 -6.84 -11.02 -8.28
N THR A 667 -6.72 -10.73 -9.58
CA THR A 667 -5.92 -9.61 -10.07
C THR A 667 -6.79 -8.58 -10.79
N TYR A 668 -6.21 -7.43 -11.15
CA TYR A 668 -6.86 -6.44 -12.03
C TYR A 668 -7.05 -6.91 -13.48
N PHE A 669 -6.36 -7.97 -13.90
CA PHE A 669 -6.31 -8.43 -15.29
C PHE A 669 -6.81 -9.88 -15.50
N GLY A 670 -7.18 -10.61 -14.43
CA GLY A 670 -7.80 -11.94 -14.49
C GLY A 670 -7.30 -12.89 -13.40
N LYS A 671 -7.32 -14.19 -13.65
CA LYS A 671 -6.85 -15.21 -12.68
C LYS A 671 -5.67 -16.04 -13.20
N GLY A 672 -5.66 -16.33 -14.50
CA GLY A 672 -4.65 -17.14 -15.16
C GLY A 672 -5.11 -17.55 -16.56
N THR A 673 -4.18 -18.09 -17.34
CA THR A 673 -4.44 -18.81 -18.59
C THR A 673 -4.93 -20.24 -18.29
N ILE A 674 -4.38 -20.89 -17.27
CA ILE A 674 -4.67 -22.29 -16.90
C ILE A 674 -5.36 -22.40 -15.53
N GLY A 675 -4.83 -21.73 -14.52
CA GLY A 675 -5.30 -21.74 -13.14
C GLY A 675 -5.28 -20.35 -12.54
N ASP A 676 -4.63 -20.23 -11.38
CA ASP A 676 -4.51 -18.98 -10.63
C ASP A 676 -3.08 -18.39 -10.72
N GLU A 677 -2.32 -18.71 -11.78
CA GLU A 677 -0.91 -18.31 -11.93
C GLU A 677 -0.67 -16.81 -11.89
N TRP A 678 -1.64 -16.00 -12.33
CA TRP A 678 -1.49 -14.54 -12.31
C TRP A 678 -1.63 -14.03 -10.88
N ILE A 679 -2.58 -14.58 -10.12
CA ILE A 679 -2.80 -14.21 -8.71
C ILE A 679 -1.58 -14.58 -7.87
N HIS A 680 -0.97 -15.74 -8.10
CA HIS A 680 0.23 -16.14 -7.36
C HIS A 680 1.50 -15.43 -7.85
N GLY A 681 1.72 -15.39 -9.16
CA GLY A 681 2.93 -14.87 -9.77
C GLY A 681 3.15 -13.38 -9.50
N ILE A 682 2.07 -12.59 -9.37
CA ILE A 682 2.18 -11.15 -9.09
C ILE A 682 2.82 -10.86 -7.72
N HIS A 683 2.74 -11.81 -6.77
CA HIS A 683 3.42 -11.73 -5.48
C HIS A 683 4.86 -12.27 -5.49
N MET A 684 5.38 -12.68 -6.66
CA MET A 684 6.71 -13.27 -6.81
C MET A 684 7.67 -12.35 -7.59
N LEU A 685 7.17 -11.64 -8.60
CA LEU A 685 8.00 -10.86 -9.52
C LEU A 685 8.32 -9.45 -8.98
N PRO A 686 9.53 -8.92 -9.19
CA PRO A 686 10.71 -9.59 -9.72
C PRO A 686 11.40 -10.43 -8.64
N ILE A 687 11.96 -11.57 -9.02
CA ILE A 687 12.75 -12.39 -8.09
C ILE A 687 14.18 -11.86 -8.03
N THR A 688 14.47 -11.22 -6.91
CA THR A 688 15.77 -10.65 -6.55
C THR A 688 16.30 -11.28 -5.24
N PRO A 689 17.53 -10.99 -4.79
CA PRO A 689 18.08 -11.53 -3.54
C PRO A 689 17.20 -11.34 -2.29
N VAL A 690 16.35 -10.31 -2.25
CA VAL A 690 15.46 -10.08 -1.11
C VAL A 690 14.22 -10.99 -1.12
N SER A 691 13.92 -11.68 -2.21
CA SER A 691 12.69 -12.49 -2.32
C SER A 691 12.64 -13.62 -1.31
N SER A 692 13.77 -14.31 -1.06
CA SER A 692 13.85 -15.37 -0.04
C SER A 692 13.68 -14.84 1.38
N TYR A 693 13.97 -13.55 1.61
CA TYR A 693 13.76 -12.93 2.91
C TYR A 693 12.26 -12.91 3.23
N PHE A 694 11.41 -12.58 2.26
CA PHE A 694 9.94 -12.53 2.40
C PHE A 694 9.29 -13.90 2.23
N ARG A 695 9.66 -14.62 1.17
CA ARG A 695 9.11 -15.91 0.77
C ARG A 695 10.01 -17.04 1.30
N SER A 696 9.71 -17.49 2.52
CA SER A 696 10.49 -18.55 3.16
C SER A 696 10.39 -19.89 2.39
N PRO A 697 11.39 -20.77 2.48
CA PRO A 697 11.31 -22.09 1.82
C PRO A 697 10.07 -22.89 2.21
N GLN A 698 9.64 -22.78 3.47
CA GLN A 698 8.39 -23.37 3.94
C GLN A 698 7.18 -22.82 3.19
N PHE A 699 7.00 -21.49 3.19
CA PHE A 699 5.85 -20.87 2.52
C PHE A 699 5.81 -21.19 1.03
N VAL A 700 6.96 -21.11 0.36
CA VAL A 700 7.04 -21.38 -1.09
C VAL A 700 6.71 -22.84 -1.38
N LYS A 701 7.18 -23.78 -0.55
CA LYS A 701 6.83 -25.20 -0.68
C LYS A 701 5.33 -25.43 -0.49
N GLU A 702 4.74 -24.86 0.56
CA GLU A 702 3.31 -24.97 0.84
C GLU A 702 2.46 -24.42 -0.31
N GLU A 703 2.79 -23.22 -0.81
CA GLU A 703 2.10 -22.62 -1.95
C GLU A 703 2.28 -23.48 -3.22
N TRP A 704 3.49 -23.96 -3.48
CA TRP A 704 3.79 -24.79 -4.64
C TRP A 704 2.95 -26.07 -4.65
N GLU A 705 3.00 -26.83 -3.55
CA GLU A 705 2.33 -28.12 -3.43
C GLU A 705 0.81 -27.99 -3.46
N GLN A 706 0.26 -26.92 -2.88
CA GLN A 706 -1.19 -26.75 -2.73
C GLN A 706 -1.85 -26.01 -3.90
N LYS A 707 -1.11 -25.15 -4.62
CA LYS A 707 -1.68 -24.26 -5.64
C LYS A 707 -1.10 -24.44 -7.04
N LEU A 708 0.19 -24.71 -7.19
CA LEU A 708 0.88 -24.52 -8.47
C LEU A 708 1.26 -25.84 -9.18
N ALA A 709 1.70 -26.84 -8.41
CA ALA A 709 2.33 -28.05 -8.95
C ALA A 709 1.45 -28.85 -9.93
N ALA A 710 0.13 -28.83 -9.73
CA ALA A 710 -0.82 -29.63 -10.49
C ALA A 710 -0.95 -29.21 -11.97
N TRP A 711 -0.60 -27.96 -12.30
CA TRP A 711 -0.83 -27.39 -13.64
C TRP A 711 0.36 -26.59 -14.19
N ILE A 712 1.49 -26.53 -13.48
CA ILE A 712 2.71 -25.83 -13.91
C ILE A 712 3.17 -26.21 -15.33
N ASP A 713 2.99 -27.48 -15.72
CA ASP A 713 3.43 -27.95 -17.02
C ASP A 713 2.57 -27.47 -18.19
N GLN A 714 1.32 -27.08 -17.91
CA GLN A 714 0.34 -26.64 -18.91
C GLN A 714 0.48 -25.14 -19.26
N ILE A 715 1.18 -24.35 -18.44
CA ILE A 715 1.33 -22.91 -18.65
C ILE A 715 2.18 -22.63 -19.91
N PRO A 716 1.63 -21.93 -20.92
CA PRO A 716 2.33 -21.74 -22.19
C PRO A 716 3.22 -20.48 -22.22
N ASP A 717 3.07 -19.58 -21.26
CA ASP A 717 3.53 -18.19 -21.32
C ASP A 717 4.53 -17.81 -20.21
N GLY A 718 4.88 -16.52 -20.15
CA GLY A 718 5.93 -15.96 -19.30
C GLY A 718 5.75 -16.19 -17.79
N TRP A 719 4.53 -16.44 -17.34
CA TRP A 719 4.25 -16.74 -15.94
C TRP A 719 4.92 -18.03 -15.48
N LYS A 720 5.11 -19.00 -16.39
CA LYS A 720 5.83 -20.25 -16.06
C LYS A 720 7.24 -19.96 -15.52
N GLY A 721 7.97 -19.05 -16.15
CA GLY A 721 9.32 -18.66 -15.73
C GLY A 721 9.34 -18.04 -14.33
N ILE A 722 8.37 -17.18 -14.03
CA ILE A 722 8.23 -16.56 -12.69
C ILE A 722 8.00 -17.64 -11.63
N LEU A 723 7.04 -18.53 -11.85
CA LEU A 723 6.71 -19.61 -10.92
C LEU A 723 7.91 -20.57 -10.73
N MET A 724 8.60 -20.93 -11.82
CA MET A 724 9.77 -21.83 -11.77
C MET A 724 10.96 -21.19 -11.06
N LEU A 725 11.18 -19.88 -11.20
CA LEU A 725 12.23 -19.19 -10.47
C LEU A 725 11.86 -19.04 -8.98
N ASN A 726 10.58 -18.86 -8.65
CA ASN A 726 10.10 -18.88 -7.26
C ASN A 726 10.32 -20.27 -6.63
N LYS A 727 10.12 -21.35 -7.38
CA LYS A 727 10.41 -22.72 -6.94
C LYS A 727 11.85 -22.87 -6.41
N ALA A 728 12.80 -22.12 -6.96
CA ALA A 728 14.19 -22.17 -6.53
C ALA A 728 14.39 -21.78 -5.05
N LEU A 729 13.44 -21.06 -4.45
CA LEU A 729 13.46 -20.67 -3.04
C LEU A 729 13.17 -21.84 -2.08
N PHE A 730 12.86 -23.04 -2.57
CA PHE A 730 12.81 -24.27 -1.75
C PHE A 730 13.41 -25.50 -2.46
N ASP A 731 13.36 -25.56 -3.78
CA ASP A 731 13.90 -26.63 -4.62
C ASP A 731 14.72 -26.03 -5.79
N PRO A 732 15.92 -25.50 -5.50
CA PRO A 732 16.78 -24.88 -6.50
C PRO A 732 17.23 -25.87 -7.57
N LYS A 733 17.34 -27.17 -7.25
CA LYS A 733 17.76 -28.19 -8.20
C LYS A 733 16.74 -28.37 -9.33
N SER A 734 15.46 -28.56 -9.01
CA SER A 734 14.44 -28.70 -10.05
C SER A 734 14.25 -27.43 -10.87
N ALA A 735 14.38 -26.26 -10.23
CA ALA A 735 14.34 -24.98 -10.96
C ALA A 735 15.52 -24.86 -11.92
N TRP A 736 16.73 -25.22 -11.48
CA TRP A 736 17.93 -25.27 -12.32
C TRP A 736 17.72 -26.15 -13.53
N ASP A 737 17.24 -27.39 -13.32
CA ASP A 737 17.05 -28.35 -14.41
C ASP A 737 16.07 -27.82 -15.49
N TRP A 738 15.05 -27.05 -15.09
CA TRP A 738 14.13 -26.40 -16.02
C TRP A 738 14.75 -25.21 -16.75
N PHE A 739 15.51 -24.35 -16.06
CA PHE A 739 16.18 -23.23 -16.70
C PHE A 739 17.39 -23.67 -17.53
N ALA A 740 17.98 -24.83 -17.27
CA ALA A 740 19.19 -25.33 -17.92
C ALA A 740 18.93 -26.21 -19.15
N ARG A 741 17.67 -26.58 -19.43
CA ARG A 741 17.30 -27.43 -20.57
C ARG A 741 17.72 -26.86 -21.93
N ASP A 742 18.01 -27.75 -22.87
CA ASP A 742 18.46 -27.38 -24.22
C ASP A 742 17.31 -26.95 -25.14
N ASP A 743 16.09 -27.44 -24.91
CA ASP A 743 14.87 -27.11 -25.66
C ASP A 743 14.22 -25.80 -25.19
N TRP A 744 15.04 -24.75 -25.08
CA TRP A 744 14.60 -23.47 -24.51
C TRP A 744 13.52 -22.78 -25.37
N ASN A 745 12.43 -22.40 -24.72
CA ASN A 745 11.36 -21.60 -25.32
C ASN A 745 11.27 -20.22 -24.64
N GLN A 746 11.63 -19.19 -25.39
CA GLN A 746 11.62 -17.81 -24.90
C GLN A 746 10.23 -17.29 -24.52
N ALA A 747 9.15 -17.88 -25.03
CA ALA A 747 7.78 -17.48 -24.67
C ALA A 747 7.41 -17.83 -23.22
N GLN A 748 8.18 -18.73 -22.56
CA GLN A 748 7.89 -19.20 -21.20
C GLN A 748 8.55 -18.37 -20.10
N ILE A 749 9.16 -17.23 -20.43
CA ILE A 749 9.78 -16.30 -19.48
C ILE A 749 9.19 -14.91 -19.66
N ASP A 750 8.88 -14.24 -18.55
CA ASP A 750 8.36 -12.88 -18.52
C ASP A 750 9.29 -11.88 -19.24
N ASN A 751 8.73 -10.83 -19.82
CA ASN A 751 9.51 -9.83 -20.56
C ASN A 751 10.51 -9.07 -19.67
N GLY A 752 10.23 -8.95 -18.37
CA GLY A 752 11.13 -8.42 -17.34
C GLY A 752 12.14 -9.43 -16.78
N MET A 753 12.18 -10.66 -17.29
CA MET A 753 13.11 -11.69 -16.84
C MET A 753 14.13 -12.04 -17.93
N SER A 754 15.33 -12.41 -17.50
CA SER A 754 16.35 -13.02 -18.36
C SER A 754 16.68 -14.42 -17.89
N ARG A 755 16.99 -15.30 -18.85
CA ARG A 755 17.47 -16.65 -18.53
C ARG A 755 18.86 -16.57 -17.88
N THR A 756 19.68 -15.61 -18.30
CA THR A 756 21.00 -15.31 -17.69
C THR A 756 20.89 -15.05 -16.19
N TRP A 757 20.02 -14.11 -15.77
CA TRP A 757 19.81 -13.83 -14.34
C TRP A 757 19.22 -15.02 -13.60
N SER A 758 18.23 -15.70 -14.20
CA SER A 758 17.56 -16.83 -13.56
C SER A 758 18.55 -17.96 -13.27
N LEU A 759 19.38 -18.35 -14.24
CA LEU A 759 20.45 -19.33 -14.04
C LEU A 759 21.48 -18.86 -13.01
N ALA A 760 21.93 -17.61 -13.09
CA ALA A 760 22.87 -17.05 -12.12
C ALA A 760 22.31 -17.08 -10.69
N PHE A 761 21.08 -16.65 -10.50
CA PHE A 761 20.42 -16.66 -9.20
C PHE A 761 20.29 -18.07 -8.64
N ILE A 762 19.81 -19.02 -9.45
CA ILE A 762 19.60 -20.41 -9.02
C ILE A 762 20.94 -21.08 -8.71
N ALA A 763 21.94 -20.97 -9.59
CA ALA A 763 23.26 -21.55 -9.38
C ALA A 763 23.88 -21.10 -8.05
N ALA A 764 23.70 -19.83 -7.72
CA ALA A 764 24.25 -19.22 -6.53
C ALA A 764 23.68 -19.78 -5.23
N ILE A 765 22.40 -20.17 -5.22
CA ILE A 765 21.67 -20.60 -4.03
C ILE A 765 21.48 -22.12 -3.96
N MET A 766 21.84 -22.85 -5.01
CA MET A 766 21.88 -24.31 -5.06
C MET A 766 23.08 -24.86 -4.29
#